data_AF-A0A938URX5-F1
#
_entry.id   AF-A0A938URX5-F1
#
_cell.length_a   1.000
_cell.length_b   1.000
_cell.length_c   1.000
_cell.angle_alpha   90.00
_cell.angle_beta   90.00
_cell.angle_gamma   90.00
#
_symmetry.space_group_name_H-M   'P 1'
#
loop_
_entity.id
_entity.type
_entity.pdbx_description
1 polymer ?
#
loop_
_entity_poly.entity_id
_entity_poly.type
_entity_poly.pdbx_seq_one_letter_code
_entity_poly.pdbx_strand_id
1 'polypeptide(L)'
;MLFFRLPAQAWRLAFAATLLLTVDQAGAAVPSTATLEGVLTSAGGGPAADGNYTLTVAIYPQQSGGTAAWTETAAVTAKGGQFTLQLGAKTPLSAAGLNLSSAWLGVAIGSDPELARQPLGSALYAQRAAVAESLDCSGCIKAGALEAAVLQPYAKATDLGNYAKAADLSGYAKTADLGGYAKATDLDAYAKVASLAAVAGSGSYNDLKDKPALADVAKTGNYGDLQNKPVTAKVGASCGSGLVLNGFKVDGSLDCGPLQVPADAIDEISNGLIWNQFIDSVSGGQKVKIIDGQGAGVSDTLSFPDIGLAQAIWVEFDIFNSDLTHITVELFGPGMSTPYILYSKSKSGQKMKVLFNKDTAIASGDMNKDWIGKNIKGNWSLTVKDPIKNQMNGTTDGDFSWALHIQTLSSKKVQVKGNLLVDGSVKIGSDAADCTALNAGAIRWTGNVFQGCNGKVWTGLQGADGSSPGSAAESCKTLHKEFPNLGDGVYWLDPNGGSASDAFQAPCNMTRDGGGWTMGVKMWYQAGHHGKASAVGSIGDALTLKGNPWKLSDAQIKGIIGDDNNFDVMFDQANYNSQYSSGNYEYAVIYNYTATWTWAGNVKGSSTTTSVKSYRISDGAVAWSGNFQCGDVGGWGINCYNVTAGSNPQGGAGCSINMGTASNGGWHHVYMAETNTDTYLYLCNGPQHSSSYNMNHRYWFR
;
A
#
# COMPACT_ATOMS: atom_id res chain seq x y z
N MET A 1 3.55 -34.76 -19.56
CA MET A 1 4.05 -35.47 -20.76
C MET A 1 4.31 -36.94 -20.37
N LEU A 2 4.03 -37.89 -21.26
CA LEU A 2 4.41 -39.32 -21.27
C LEU A 2 4.55 -40.14 -19.95
N PHE A 3 3.65 -41.13 -19.82
CA PHE A 3 3.87 -42.56 -19.55
C PHE A 3 4.85 -43.08 -18.46
N PHE A 4 4.27 -43.86 -17.54
CA PHE A 4 4.88 -45.04 -16.92
C PHE A 4 5.15 -46.16 -17.96
N ARG A 5 6.23 -46.94 -17.75
CA ARG A 5 6.32 -48.36 -18.14
C ARG A 5 7.29 -49.13 -17.23
N LEU A 6 6.76 -50.06 -16.45
CA LEU A 6 7.22 -51.47 -16.42
C LEU A 6 5.97 -52.35 -16.13
N PRO A 7 5.87 -53.58 -16.68
CA PRO A 7 4.58 -54.25 -16.86
C PRO A 7 4.12 -55.20 -15.72
N ALA A 8 2.80 -55.36 -15.66
CA ALA A 8 2.00 -56.51 -15.21
C ALA A 8 2.69 -57.91 -15.32
N GLN A 9 2.39 -58.96 -14.54
CA GLN A 9 1.28 -59.31 -13.61
C GLN A 9 1.75 -60.54 -12.72
N ALA A 10 1.02 -61.24 -11.82
CA ALA A 10 -0.43 -61.32 -11.50
C ALA A 10 -0.75 -61.79 -10.04
N TRP A 11 -1.96 -61.44 -9.58
CA TRP A 11 -2.96 -62.24 -8.83
C TRP A 11 -2.64 -63.05 -7.54
N ARG A 12 -3.19 -62.52 -6.43
CA ARG A 12 -4.19 -63.14 -5.50
C ARG A 12 -3.83 -64.28 -4.51
N LEU A 13 -4.28 -64.03 -3.26
CA LEU A 13 -4.93 -64.91 -2.24
C LEU A 13 -4.14 -65.57 -1.08
N ALA A 14 -4.84 -65.59 0.07
CA ALA A 14 -4.65 -66.29 1.36
C ALA A 14 -3.41 -65.91 2.23
N PHE A 15 -3.54 -65.26 3.40
CA PHE A 15 -4.08 -65.68 4.72
C PHE A 15 -3.17 -66.63 5.56
N ALA A 16 -2.60 -66.07 6.64
CA ALA A 16 -2.33 -66.65 7.98
C ALA A 16 -1.42 -67.92 8.08
N ALA A 17 -0.62 -68.21 9.12
CA ALA A 17 -0.38 -67.71 10.48
C ALA A 17 1.03 -68.24 10.93
N THR A 18 1.75 -67.73 11.93
CA THR A 18 1.70 -66.50 12.76
C THR A 18 3.09 -66.31 13.40
N LEU A 19 3.51 -65.07 13.67
CA LEU A 19 4.81 -64.75 14.30
C LEU A 19 4.67 -64.60 15.82
N LEU A 20 5.48 -65.33 16.60
CA LEU A 20 5.58 -65.17 18.05
C LEU A 20 6.42 -63.92 18.37
N LEU A 21 5.73 -62.83 18.72
CA LEU A 21 6.33 -61.60 19.22
C LEU A 21 6.74 -61.74 20.69
N THR A 22 8.02 -61.52 20.99
CA THR A 22 8.46 -61.14 22.33
C THR A 22 8.06 -59.69 22.58
N VAL A 23 7.38 -59.44 23.70
CA VAL A 23 6.84 -58.12 24.03
C VAL A 23 7.93 -57.27 24.69
N ASP A 24 8.49 -56.31 23.96
CA ASP A 24 9.11 -55.14 24.57
C ASP A 24 8.01 -54.20 25.08
N GLN A 25 8.06 -53.83 26.36
CA GLN A 25 7.21 -52.75 26.87
C GLN A 25 7.74 -51.41 26.38
N ALA A 26 7.20 -50.93 25.26
CA ALA A 26 7.26 -49.52 24.93
C ALA A 26 6.35 -48.75 25.90
N GLY A 27 6.95 -47.91 26.75
CA GLY A 27 6.22 -46.87 27.46
C GLY A 27 5.63 -45.90 26.43
N ALA A 28 4.31 -45.89 26.30
CA ALA A 28 3.61 -45.10 25.30
C ALA A 28 3.55 -43.62 25.70
N ALA A 29 4.61 -42.86 25.43
CA ALA A 29 4.64 -41.43 25.66
C ALA A 29 3.44 -40.74 24.99
N VAL A 30 2.66 -40.00 25.78
CA VAL A 30 1.47 -39.27 25.28
C VAL A 30 1.89 -38.33 24.14
N PRO A 31 1.29 -38.43 22.94
CA PRO A 31 1.66 -37.55 21.82
C PRO A 31 1.46 -36.07 22.17
N SER A 32 2.51 -35.26 22.02
CA SER A 32 2.50 -33.83 22.36
C SER A 32 1.80 -32.95 21.31
N THR A 33 1.07 -33.56 20.38
CA THR A 33 0.40 -32.89 19.25
C THR A 33 -1.09 -33.22 19.22
N ALA A 34 -1.90 -32.34 18.63
CA ALA A 34 -3.33 -32.55 18.48
C ALA A 34 -3.87 -32.01 17.15
N THR A 35 -4.71 -32.79 16.48
CA THR A 35 -5.32 -32.41 15.21
C THR A 35 -6.43 -31.37 15.42
N LEU A 36 -6.33 -30.24 14.71
CA LEU A 36 -7.41 -29.28 14.51
C LEU A 36 -7.91 -29.40 13.06
N GLU A 37 -9.20 -29.62 12.89
CA GLU A 37 -9.87 -29.64 11.58
C GLU A 37 -10.93 -28.54 11.52
N GLY A 38 -11.11 -27.93 10.35
CA GLY A 38 -12.07 -26.83 10.20
C GLY A 38 -12.37 -26.52 8.74
N VAL A 39 -13.33 -25.61 8.55
CA VAL A 39 -13.72 -25.09 7.23
C VAL A 39 -13.57 -23.57 7.24
N LEU A 40 -12.71 -23.06 6.36
CA LEU A 40 -12.63 -21.64 6.06
C LEU A 40 -13.76 -21.28 5.09
N THR A 41 -14.52 -20.24 5.43
CA THR A 41 -15.60 -19.69 4.60
C THR A 41 -15.28 -18.27 4.16
N SER A 42 -15.54 -17.98 2.89
CA SER A 42 -15.50 -16.62 2.35
C SER A 42 -16.63 -15.74 2.92
N ALA A 43 -16.46 -14.42 2.87
CA ALA A 43 -17.49 -13.46 3.28
C ALA A 43 -18.81 -13.57 2.48
N GLY A 44 -18.79 -14.23 1.31
CA GLY A 44 -19.99 -14.54 0.51
C GLY A 44 -20.75 -15.80 0.94
N GLY A 45 -20.35 -16.47 2.02
CA GLY A 45 -21.02 -17.66 2.55
C GLY A 45 -20.63 -18.99 1.87
N GLY A 46 -19.82 -18.95 0.81
CA GLY A 46 -19.22 -20.15 0.20
C GLY A 46 -17.88 -20.54 0.85
N PRO A 47 -17.36 -21.76 0.61
CA PRO A 47 -16.03 -22.17 1.08
C PRO A 47 -14.93 -21.21 0.58
N ALA A 48 -13.86 -21.07 1.35
CA ALA A 48 -12.66 -20.37 0.89
C ALA A 48 -12.01 -21.09 -0.29
N ALA A 49 -11.29 -20.34 -1.12
CA ALA A 49 -10.62 -20.86 -2.30
C ALA A 49 -9.52 -21.89 -1.93
N ASP A 50 -9.25 -22.82 -2.84
CA ASP A 50 -8.14 -23.77 -2.69
C ASP A 50 -6.80 -23.00 -2.69
N GLY A 51 -6.00 -23.18 -1.64
CA GLY A 51 -4.75 -22.41 -1.49
C GLY A 51 -4.09 -22.55 -0.13
N ASN A 52 -2.95 -21.89 0.05
CA ASN A 52 -2.22 -21.87 1.33
C ASN A 52 -2.63 -20.66 2.16
N TYR A 53 -3.03 -20.90 3.40
CA TYR A 53 -3.42 -19.90 4.39
C TYR A 53 -2.47 -19.95 5.59
N THR A 54 -2.16 -18.80 6.18
CA THR A 54 -1.44 -18.76 7.46
C THR A 54 -2.44 -18.62 8.58
N LEU A 55 -2.47 -19.58 9.50
CA LEU A 55 -3.31 -19.54 10.69
C LEU A 55 -2.43 -19.27 11.92
N THR A 56 -2.87 -18.34 12.75
CA THR A 56 -2.37 -18.19 14.12
C THR A 56 -3.43 -18.75 15.06
N VAL A 57 -3.08 -19.79 15.80
CA VAL A 57 -3.95 -20.47 16.76
C VAL A 57 -3.47 -20.15 18.16
N ALA A 58 -4.40 -19.90 19.07
CA ALA A 58 -4.11 -19.58 20.46
C ALA A 58 -5.11 -20.23 21.42
N ILE A 59 -4.66 -20.58 22.62
CA ILE A 59 -5.48 -21.14 23.69
C ILE A 59 -5.51 -20.13 24.85
N TYR A 60 -6.71 -19.76 25.28
CA TYR A 60 -6.94 -18.73 26.31
C TYR A 60 -7.70 -19.29 27.52
N PRO A 61 -7.48 -18.77 28.74
CA PRO A 61 -8.26 -19.14 29.92
C PRO A 61 -9.74 -18.67 29.87
N GLN A 62 -10.05 -17.69 29.01
CA GLN A 62 -11.34 -17.00 28.99
C GLN A 62 -11.83 -16.65 27.57
N GLN A 63 -13.14 -16.48 27.42
CA GLN A 63 -13.83 -16.31 26.14
C GLN A 63 -13.46 -15.03 25.39
N SER A 64 -13.09 -13.95 26.10
CA SER A 64 -12.69 -12.68 25.51
C SER A 64 -11.58 -12.01 26.32
N GLY A 65 -10.69 -11.29 25.65
CA GLY A 65 -9.51 -10.65 26.26
C GLY A 65 -8.54 -11.65 26.91
N GLY A 66 -7.62 -11.14 27.72
CA GLY A 66 -6.62 -11.93 28.45
C GLY A 66 -5.48 -12.45 27.57
N THR A 67 -4.40 -12.89 28.22
CA THR A 67 -3.20 -13.43 27.56
C THR A 67 -3.43 -14.88 27.13
N ALA A 68 -2.90 -15.26 25.96
CA ALA A 68 -2.88 -16.65 25.52
C ALA A 68 -1.94 -17.47 26.42
N ALA A 69 -2.41 -18.65 26.87
CA ALA A 69 -1.60 -19.62 27.62
C ALA A 69 -0.68 -20.43 26.69
N TRP A 70 -1.04 -20.54 25.41
CA TRP A 70 -0.26 -21.17 24.34
C TRP A 70 -0.63 -20.55 22.99
N THR A 71 0.33 -20.48 22.05
CA THR A 71 0.08 -20.05 20.68
C THR A 71 1.06 -20.66 19.67
N GLU A 72 0.59 -20.90 18.45
CA GLU A 72 1.38 -21.36 17.31
C GLU A 72 0.89 -20.72 16.00
N THR A 73 1.81 -20.34 15.13
CA THR A 73 1.50 -19.86 13.77
C THR A 73 2.00 -20.86 12.73
N ALA A 74 1.09 -21.37 11.91
CA ALA A 74 1.35 -22.43 10.93
C ALA A 74 0.68 -22.12 9.58
N ALA A 75 1.30 -22.62 8.49
CA ALA A 75 0.69 -22.60 7.17
C ALA A 75 -0.13 -23.88 6.99
N VAL A 76 -1.34 -23.75 6.45
CA VAL A 76 -2.23 -24.86 6.10
C VAL A 76 -2.62 -24.74 4.63
N THR A 77 -2.82 -25.88 3.95
CA THR A 77 -3.43 -25.90 2.62
C THR A 77 -4.92 -26.17 2.80
N ALA A 78 -5.76 -25.22 2.41
CA ALA A 78 -7.20 -25.39 2.36
C ALA A 78 -7.63 -25.98 1.01
N LYS A 79 -8.60 -26.89 1.01
CA LYS A 79 -9.19 -27.48 -0.19
C LYS A 79 -10.70 -27.67 -0.02
N GLY A 80 -11.49 -27.06 -0.91
CA GLY A 80 -12.94 -26.91 -0.71
C GLY A 80 -13.27 -26.17 0.59
N GLY A 81 -12.42 -25.23 1.00
CA GLY A 81 -12.45 -24.57 2.31
C GLY A 81 -11.96 -25.43 3.49
N GLN A 82 -11.87 -26.76 3.37
CA GLN A 82 -11.47 -27.64 4.48
C GLN A 82 -9.96 -27.59 4.72
N PHE A 83 -9.54 -27.62 5.99
CA PHE A 83 -8.13 -27.72 6.39
C PHE A 83 -7.95 -28.67 7.59
N THR A 84 -6.74 -29.22 7.69
CA THR A 84 -6.26 -29.99 8.84
C THR A 84 -4.93 -29.40 9.30
N LEU A 85 -4.76 -29.17 10.60
CA LEU A 85 -3.55 -28.63 11.23
C LEU A 85 -3.15 -29.49 12.43
N GLN A 86 -1.87 -29.82 12.57
CA GLN A 86 -1.35 -30.42 13.80
C GLN A 86 -0.84 -29.33 14.75
N LEU A 87 -1.60 -29.08 15.82
CA LEU A 87 -1.20 -28.20 16.92
C LEU A 87 -0.07 -28.85 17.71
N GLY A 88 0.89 -28.06 18.19
CA GLY A 88 2.03 -28.56 18.97
C GLY A 88 3.22 -28.99 18.14
N ALA A 89 3.15 -28.88 16.81
CA ALA A 89 4.19 -29.30 15.88
C ALA A 89 5.35 -28.29 15.80
N LYS A 90 5.13 -27.01 16.13
CA LYS A 90 6.18 -25.99 16.23
C LYS A 90 6.40 -25.50 17.66
N THR A 91 5.31 -25.22 18.38
CA THR A 91 5.34 -24.80 19.79
C THR A 91 4.77 -25.94 20.62
N PRO A 92 5.58 -26.79 21.27
CA PRO A 92 5.09 -27.98 21.97
C PRO A 92 3.94 -27.69 22.93
N LEU A 93 2.85 -28.45 22.82
CA LEU A 93 1.64 -28.25 23.62
C LEU A 93 1.81 -28.85 25.02
N SER A 94 2.58 -28.17 25.87
CA SER A 94 2.92 -28.69 27.21
C SER A 94 1.70 -28.79 28.14
N ALA A 95 1.73 -29.76 29.05
CA ALA A 95 0.70 -29.93 30.08
C ALA A 95 0.56 -28.69 31.01
N ALA A 96 1.62 -27.87 31.13
CA ALA A 96 1.59 -26.60 31.86
C ALA A 96 0.74 -25.54 31.14
N GLY A 97 0.87 -25.43 29.81
CA GLY A 97 0.06 -24.52 28.98
C GLY A 97 -1.43 -24.89 28.91
N LEU A 98 -1.77 -26.13 29.29
CA LEU A 98 -3.14 -26.64 29.39
C LEU A 98 -3.69 -26.71 30.82
N ASN A 99 -2.97 -26.17 31.83
CA ASN A 99 -3.39 -26.18 33.23
C ASN A 99 -4.45 -25.08 33.53
N LEU A 100 -5.57 -25.12 32.82
CA LEU A 100 -6.63 -24.11 32.84
C LEU A 100 -7.94 -24.71 33.36
N SER A 101 -8.71 -23.95 34.15
CA SER A 101 -10.07 -24.33 34.61
C SER A 101 -11.13 -24.26 33.51
N SER A 102 -10.87 -23.43 32.50
CA SER A 102 -11.62 -23.26 31.27
C SER A 102 -10.64 -22.87 30.18
N ALA A 103 -10.81 -23.39 28.97
CA ALA A 103 -9.95 -23.09 27.83
C ALA A 103 -10.79 -22.76 26.59
N TRP A 104 -10.31 -21.82 25.80
CA TRP A 104 -10.97 -21.29 24.61
C TRP A 104 -9.98 -21.24 23.46
N LEU A 105 -10.37 -21.79 22.31
CA LEU A 105 -9.60 -21.78 21.07
C LEU A 105 -9.87 -20.48 20.30
N GLY A 106 -8.85 -19.66 20.11
CA GLY A 106 -8.83 -18.55 19.17
C GLY A 106 -8.11 -18.94 17.88
N VAL A 107 -8.61 -18.45 16.75
CA VAL A 107 -8.01 -18.63 15.42
C VAL A 107 -8.07 -17.30 14.68
N ALA A 108 -6.92 -16.84 14.17
CA ALA A 108 -6.80 -15.70 13.26
C ALA A 108 -6.23 -16.16 11.92
N ILE A 109 -6.66 -15.54 10.83
CA ILE A 109 -6.29 -15.91 9.44
C ILE A 109 -5.49 -14.75 8.85
N GLY A 110 -4.20 -14.95 8.59
CA GLY A 110 -3.32 -13.89 8.08
C GLY A 110 -3.29 -12.67 9.01
N SER A 111 -3.79 -11.54 8.51
CA SER A 111 -3.93 -10.26 9.24
C SER A 111 -5.35 -9.96 9.72
N ASP A 112 -6.31 -10.86 9.50
CA ASP A 112 -7.71 -10.64 9.89
C ASP A 112 -7.89 -10.71 11.41
N PRO A 113 -8.88 -10.01 12.00
CA PRO A 113 -9.20 -10.11 13.42
C PRO A 113 -9.45 -11.56 13.87
N GLU A 114 -9.02 -11.89 15.10
CA GLU A 114 -9.28 -13.20 15.72
C GLU A 114 -10.78 -13.52 15.73
N LEU A 115 -11.15 -14.70 15.25
CA LEU A 115 -12.54 -15.15 15.19
C LEU A 115 -13.10 -15.39 16.61
N ALA A 116 -14.42 -15.37 16.73
CA ALA A 116 -15.11 -15.62 18.00
C ALA A 116 -14.69 -16.98 18.60
N ARG A 117 -14.03 -16.93 19.76
CA ARG A 117 -13.37 -18.10 20.37
C ARG A 117 -14.36 -19.21 20.69
N GLN A 118 -13.95 -20.45 20.43
CA GLN A 118 -14.75 -21.64 20.69
C GLN A 118 -14.29 -22.33 21.98
N PRO A 119 -15.20 -22.91 22.79
CA PRO A 119 -14.82 -23.63 24.00
C PRO A 119 -14.02 -24.90 23.64
N LEU A 120 -12.94 -25.17 24.37
CA LEU A 120 -12.07 -26.31 24.09
C LEU A 120 -12.69 -27.63 24.56
N GLY A 121 -12.74 -28.64 23.69
CA GLY A 121 -13.22 -29.98 24.00
C GLY A 121 -12.26 -30.79 24.89
N SER A 122 -12.79 -31.81 25.57
CA SER A 122 -12.05 -32.65 26.53
C SER A 122 -10.82 -33.36 25.95
N ALA A 123 -10.80 -33.65 24.65
CA ALA A 123 -9.70 -34.35 23.99
C ALA A 123 -8.34 -33.63 24.13
N LEU A 124 -8.31 -32.29 24.09
CA LEU A 124 -7.07 -31.53 24.25
C LEU A 124 -6.56 -31.54 25.71
N TYR A 125 -7.46 -31.57 26.70
CA TYR A 125 -7.08 -31.72 28.10
C TYR A 125 -6.52 -33.11 28.44
N ALA A 126 -6.72 -34.12 27.58
CA ALA A 126 -6.16 -35.46 27.79
C ALA A 126 -4.62 -35.47 27.85
N GLN A 127 -3.94 -34.48 27.23
CA GLN A 127 -2.49 -34.31 27.40
C GLN A 127 -2.05 -34.02 28.84
N ARG A 128 -2.96 -33.59 29.74
CA ARG A 128 -2.64 -33.50 31.18
C ARG A 128 -2.42 -34.87 31.84
N ALA A 129 -2.81 -35.98 31.18
CA ALA A 129 -2.49 -37.33 31.67
C ALA A 129 -0.97 -37.60 31.73
N ALA A 130 -0.16 -36.93 30.90
CA ALA A 130 1.31 -37.03 30.94
C ALA A 130 1.90 -36.54 32.29
N VAL A 131 1.16 -35.73 33.07
CA VAL A 131 1.58 -35.34 34.43
C VAL A 131 1.58 -36.54 35.38
N ALA A 132 0.78 -37.58 35.12
CA ALA A 132 0.79 -38.81 35.91
C ALA A 132 2.04 -39.67 35.65
N GLU A 133 2.61 -39.63 34.43
CA GLU A 133 3.84 -40.36 34.07
C GLU A 133 5.09 -39.78 34.75
N SER A 134 5.04 -38.50 35.13
CA SER A 134 6.12 -37.80 35.86
C SER A 134 5.88 -37.74 37.38
N LEU A 135 4.83 -38.38 37.88
CA LEU A 135 4.51 -38.41 39.30
C LEU A 135 5.37 -39.43 40.06
N ASP A 136 6.60 -39.03 40.40
CA ASP A 136 7.39 -39.76 41.40
C ASP A 136 6.62 -39.75 42.74
N CYS A 137 6.18 -40.93 43.18
CA CYS A 137 5.12 -41.06 44.19
C CYS A 137 5.64 -40.72 45.59
N SER A 138 5.64 -39.44 45.93
CA SER A 138 6.10 -38.89 47.22
C SER A 138 5.28 -39.34 48.44
N GLY A 139 4.14 -40.00 48.23
CA GLY A 139 3.30 -40.62 49.27
C GLY A 139 3.25 -42.16 49.25
N CYS A 140 3.96 -42.83 48.33
CA CYS A 140 3.97 -44.30 48.29
C CYS A 140 4.88 -44.86 49.39
N ILE A 141 4.29 -45.54 50.38
CA ILE A 141 5.03 -46.18 51.47
C ILE A 141 5.84 -47.36 50.91
N LYS A 142 7.13 -47.11 50.64
CA LYS A 142 8.14 -48.15 50.44
C LYS A 142 8.25 -48.97 51.74
N ALA A 143 8.56 -50.26 51.67
CA ALA A 143 8.52 -51.16 52.84
C ALA A 143 9.36 -50.71 54.06
N GLY A 144 10.39 -49.87 53.84
CA GLY A 144 11.19 -49.25 54.91
C GLY A 144 10.61 -47.99 55.56
N ALA A 145 9.42 -47.53 55.15
CA ALA A 145 8.73 -46.36 55.71
C ALA A 145 7.54 -46.71 56.63
N LEU A 146 7.40 -47.99 56.99
CA LEU A 146 6.52 -48.44 58.08
C LEU A 146 7.24 -48.20 59.42
N GLU A 147 6.57 -47.53 60.36
CA GLU A 147 7.15 -47.19 61.66
C GLU A 147 7.44 -48.45 62.50
N ALA A 148 8.54 -48.42 63.26
CA ALA A 148 9.05 -49.56 64.02
C ALA A 148 8.09 -50.14 65.07
N ALA A 149 7.02 -49.43 65.44
CA ALA A 149 5.94 -49.94 66.30
C ALA A 149 5.05 -50.98 65.60
N VAL A 150 4.88 -50.89 64.28
CA VAL A 150 3.99 -51.78 63.50
C VAL A 150 4.62 -53.17 63.26
N LEU A 151 5.95 -53.25 63.33
CA LEU A 151 6.71 -54.50 63.14
C LEU A 151 7.05 -55.24 64.45
N GLN A 152 6.66 -54.71 65.62
CA GLN A 152 6.85 -55.39 66.92
C GLN A 152 6.23 -56.80 67.04
N PRO A 153 5.11 -57.16 66.37
CA PRO A 153 4.54 -58.50 66.47
C PRO A 153 5.24 -59.58 65.62
N TYR A 154 6.20 -59.23 64.76
CA TYR A 154 6.73 -60.13 63.74
C TYR A 154 8.21 -60.45 63.97
N ALA A 155 8.52 -61.74 64.15
CA ALA A 155 9.85 -62.26 64.48
C ALA A 155 10.89 -61.94 63.39
N LYS A 156 12.11 -61.63 63.82
CA LYS A 156 13.27 -61.38 62.95
C LYS A 156 14.06 -62.69 62.73
N ALA A 157 14.90 -62.72 61.70
CA ALA A 157 15.68 -63.92 61.35
C ALA A 157 16.65 -64.42 62.44
N THR A 158 16.94 -63.60 63.45
CA THR A 158 17.68 -63.99 64.67
C THR A 158 16.88 -64.90 65.60
N ASP A 159 15.55 -64.85 65.53
CA ASP A 159 14.65 -65.49 66.50
C ASP A 159 14.31 -66.94 66.10
N LEU A 160 14.64 -67.32 64.86
CA LEU A 160 14.56 -68.71 64.35
C LEU A 160 15.83 -69.55 64.63
N GLY A 161 16.89 -68.98 65.23
CA GLY A 161 18.13 -69.70 65.54
C GLY A 161 17.97 -70.88 66.52
N ASN A 162 16.78 -71.03 67.13
CA ASN A 162 16.45 -72.07 68.11
C ASN A 162 15.49 -73.16 67.58
N TYR A 163 15.13 -73.16 66.29
CA TYR A 163 14.23 -74.18 65.71
C TYR A 163 14.84 -74.85 64.47
N ALA A 164 15.12 -76.16 64.59
CA ALA A 164 15.65 -77.10 63.60
C ALA A 164 17.07 -76.82 63.05
N LYS A 165 18.01 -77.74 63.31
CA LYS A 165 19.35 -77.74 62.72
C LYS A 165 19.50 -78.93 61.75
N ALA A 166 20.42 -78.83 60.80
CA ALA A 166 20.71 -79.92 59.84
C ALA A 166 21.17 -81.24 60.50
N ALA A 167 21.50 -81.24 61.81
CA ALA A 167 21.73 -82.46 62.59
C ALA A 167 20.48 -83.35 62.67
N ASP A 168 19.28 -82.74 62.70
CA ASP A 168 17.98 -83.40 62.92
C ASP A 168 17.52 -84.26 61.71
N LEU A 169 18.21 -84.15 60.57
CA LEU A 169 17.94 -84.90 59.34
C LEU A 169 18.95 -86.04 59.08
N SER A 170 20.01 -86.16 59.88
CA SER A 170 21.08 -87.15 59.68
C SER A 170 20.68 -88.61 60.01
N GLY A 171 19.50 -88.82 60.59
CA GLY A 171 19.00 -90.15 60.99
C GLY A 171 18.23 -90.93 59.91
N TYR A 172 17.75 -90.28 58.85
CA TYR A 172 16.68 -90.81 57.98
C TYR A 172 17.06 -91.10 56.52
N ALA A 173 18.31 -90.87 56.11
CA ALA A 173 18.81 -91.27 54.79
C ALA A 173 20.32 -91.55 54.85
N LYS A 174 20.73 -92.82 54.68
CA LYS A 174 22.15 -93.22 54.67
C LYS A 174 22.55 -93.74 53.30
N THR A 175 23.74 -93.36 52.84
CA THR A 175 24.28 -93.70 51.51
C THR A 175 24.50 -95.21 51.29
N ALA A 176 24.42 -96.02 52.36
CA ALA A 176 24.52 -97.48 52.28
C ALA A 176 23.33 -98.14 51.54
N ASP A 177 22.16 -97.51 51.56
CA ASP A 177 20.92 -98.09 51.01
C ASP A 177 20.89 -98.10 49.47
N LEU A 178 21.86 -97.43 48.81
CA LEU A 178 21.98 -97.32 47.35
C LEU A 178 22.93 -98.34 46.70
N GLY A 179 23.72 -99.09 47.47
CA GLY A 179 24.76 -99.98 46.95
C GLY A 179 24.27 -101.17 46.10
N GLY A 180 22.97 -101.48 46.13
CA GLY A 180 22.37 -102.59 45.38
C GLY A 180 21.90 -102.25 43.96
N TYR A 181 21.74 -100.97 43.61
CA TYR A 181 20.90 -100.56 42.47
C TYR A 181 21.59 -99.70 41.39
N ALA A 182 22.87 -99.35 41.54
CA ALA A 182 23.63 -98.65 40.51
C ALA A 182 25.10 -99.11 40.49
N LYS A 183 25.57 -99.64 39.35
CA LYS A 183 27.00 -99.97 39.15
C LYS A 183 27.61 -98.97 38.18
N ALA A 184 28.89 -98.65 38.39
CA ALA A 184 29.60 -97.65 37.58
C ALA A 184 29.66 -97.99 36.08
N THR A 185 29.49 -99.26 35.71
CA THR A 185 29.41 -99.77 34.34
C THR A 185 28.20 -99.26 33.55
N ASP A 186 27.12 -98.89 34.23
CA ASP A 186 25.84 -98.57 33.61
C ASP A 186 25.83 -97.13 33.02
N LEU A 187 26.92 -96.38 33.22
CA LEU A 187 27.08 -94.97 32.84
C LEU A 187 27.98 -94.73 31.61
N ASP A 188 28.70 -95.74 31.11
CA ASP A 188 29.65 -95.55 29.99
C ASP A 188 28.96 -95.30 28.62
N ALA A 189 27.64 -95.53 28.52
CA ALA A 189 26.85 -95.22 27.33
C ALA A 189 26.42 -93.74 27.21
N TYR A 190 26.66 -92.91 28.24
CA TYR A 190 26.32 -91.49 28.24
C TYR A 190 27.57 -90.61 28.10
N ALA A 191 27.45 -89.54 27.32
CA ALA A 191 28.51 -88.55 27.19
C ALA A 191 28.80 -87.92 28.56
N LYS A 192 30.00 -88.16 29.09
CA LYS A 192 30.45 -87.59 30.38
C LYS A 192 30.45 -86.07 30.26
N VAL A 193 30.05 -85.35 31.32
CA VAL A 193 29.94 -83.87 31.30
C VAL A 193 31.25 -83.19 30.85
N ALA A 194 32.41 -83.79 31.17
CA ALA A 194 33.73 -83.36 30.71
C ALA A 194 33.96 -83.43 29.18
N SER A 195 33.09 -84.10 28.43
CA SER A 195 33.13 -84.23 26.96
C SER A 195 32.28 -83.19 26.23
N LEU A 196 31.48 -82.39 26.95
CA LEU A 196 30.66 -81.33 26.38
C LEU A 196 31.49 -80.05 26.19
N ALA A 197 31.22 -79.31 25.12
CA ALA A 197 31.79 -77.97 24.93
C ALA A 197 31.26 -77.02 26.03
N ALA A 198 32.09 -76.09 26.50
CA ALA A 198 31.77 -75.21 27.65
C ALA A 198 30.40 -74.50 27.54
N VAL A 199 30.04 -74.03 26.33
CA VAL A 199 28.75 -73.41 26.01
C VAL A 199 27.53 -74.28 26.40
N ALA A 200 27.64 -75.62 26.33
CA ALA A 200 26.56 -76.53 26.67
C ALA A 200 26.28 -76.61 28.18
N GLY A 201 27.24 -76.20 29.02
CA GLY A 201 27.06 -76.07 30.47
C GLY A 201 26.70 -74.65 30.93
N SER A 202 27.15 -73.62 30.21
CA SER A 202 26.99 -72.21 30.61
C SER A 202 25.84 -71.48 29.93
N GLY A 203 25.44 -71.90 28.72
CA GLY A 203 24.57 -71.12 27.83
C GLY A 203 25.19 -69.80 27.32
N SER A 204 26.46 -69.54 27.63
CA SER A 204 27.12 -68.26 27.36
C SER A 204 27.59 -68.17 25.91
N TYR A 205 27.17 -67.12 25.19
CA TYR A 205 27.68 -66.81 23.85
C TYR A 205 29.21 -66.72 23.81
N ASN A 206 29.85 -66.33 24.92
CA ASN A 206 31.31 -66.21 24.98
C ASN A 206 32.06 -67.53 24.82
N ASP A 207 31.42 -68.66 25.12
CA ASP A 207 32.05 -69.99 25.13
C ASP A 207 32.02 -70.68 23.75
N LEU A 208 31.43 -70.01 22.76
CA LEU A 208 31.53 -70.39 21.35
C LEU A 208 32.94 -70.07 20.81
N LYS A 209 33.52 -71.05 20.11
CA LYS A 209 34.69 -70.86 19.24
C LYS A 209 34.23 -70.28 17.90
N ASP A 210 35.12 -69.57 17.21
CA ASP A 210 34.90 -69.01 15.86
C ASP A 210 33.70 -68.03 15.74
N LYS A 211 33.54 -67.16 16.75
CA LYS A 211 32.52 -66.11 16.78
C LYS A 211 32.72 -65.08 15.65
N PRO A 212 31.68 -64.68 14.91
CA PRO A 212 31.76 -63.60 13.91
C PRO A 212 32.24 -62.27 14.52
N ALA A 213 33.15 -61.59 13.83
CA ALA A 213 33.56 -60.25 14.20
C ALA A 213 32.46 -59.24 13.88
N LEU A 214 31.75 -58.75 14.90
CA LEU A 214 30.71 -57.72 14.74
C LEU A 214 31.34 -56.36 14.42
N ALA A 215 30.77 -55.66 13.42
CA ALA A 215 31.06 -54.25 13.17
C ALA A 215 30.66 -53.38 14.37
N ASP A 216 31.32 -52.24 14.57
CA ASP A 216 31.18 -51.48 15.81
C ASP A 216 29.78 -50.92 16.04
N VAL A 217 29.05 -50.55 14.98
CA VAL A 217 27.63 -50.17 15.07
C VAL A 217 26.74 -51.26 15.68
N ALA A 218 27.08 -52.54 15.50
CA ALA A 218 26.33 -53.66 16.09
C ALA A 218 26.66 -53.88 17.59
N LYS A 219 27.65 -53.15 18.14
CA LYS A 219 28.01 -53.13 19.56
C LYS A 219 27.47 -51.88 20.26
N THR A 220 27.41 -50.75 19.56
CA THR A 220 27.11 -49.43 20.14
C THR A 220 25.71 -48.90 19.81
N GLY A 221 25.12 -49.31 18.69
CA GLY A 221 23.94 -48.67 18.12
C GLY A 221 24.17 -47.25 17.57
N ASN A 222 25.39 -46.72 17.63
CA ASN A 222 25.68 -45.34 17.26
C ASN A 222 25.71 -45.14 15.74
N TYR A 223 24.98 -44.14 15.25
CA TYR A 223 25.14 -43.62 13.88
C TYR A 223 26.58 -43.16 13.57
N GLY A 224 27.37 -42.88 14.62
CA GLY A 224 28.82 -42.68 14.56
C GLY A 224 29.59 -43.80 13.84
N ASP A 225 29.14 -45.04 13.95
CA ASP A 225 29.96 -46.22 13.65
C ASP A 225 29.57 -46.91 12.33
N LEU A 226 28.63 -46.30 11.58
CA LEU A 226 28.31 -46.69 10.21
C LEU A 226 29.42 -46.26 9.25
N GLN A 227 29.88 -47.17 8.40
CA GLN A 227 30.72 -46.84 7.23
C GLN A 227 29.82 -46.42 6.05
N ASN A 228 30.37 -45.64 5.11
CA ASN A 228 29.66 -45.17 3.89
C ASN A 228 28.33 -44.43 4.18
N LYS A 229 28.34 -43.51 5.15
CA LYS A 229 27.16 -42.70 5.51
C LYS A 229 26.72 -41.79 4.34
N PRO A 230 25.41 -41.52 4.19
CA PRO A 230 24.93 -40.47 3.30
C PRO A 230 25.57 -39.12 3.64
N VAL A 231 26.07 -38.41 2.63
CA VAL A 231 26.62 -37.06 2.80
C VAL A 231 25.46 -36.07 2.89
N THR A 232 25.23 -35.52 4.07
CA THR A 232 24.19 -34.51 4.31
C THR A 232 24.66 -33.13 3.87
N ALA A 233 23.79 -32.39 3.19
CA ALA A 233 24.06 -30.99 2.83
C ALA A 233 24.38 -30.13 4.07
N LYS A 234 25.41 -29.28 3.98
CA LYS A 234 25.83 -28.37 5.06
C LYS A 234 24.90 -27.15 5.12
N VAL A 235 23.71 -27.33 5.67
CA VAL A 235 22.70 -26.28 5.84
C VAL A 235 23.25 -25.17 6.76
N GLY A 236 23.11 -23.91 6.34
CA GLY A 236 23.55 -22.73 7.10
C GLY A 236 24.76 -21.99 6.51
N ALA A 237 25.42 -22.54 5.50
CA ALA A 237 26.40 -21.78 4.70
C ALA A 237 25.70 -20.83 3.71
N SER A 238 26.39 -19.77 3.30
CA SER A 238 26.00 -18.91 2.17
C SER A 238 27.12 -18.86 1.13
N CYS A 239 26.80 -18.50 -0.11
CA CYS A 239 27.79 -18.39 -1.18
C CYS A 239 28.71 -17.17 -1.07
N GLY A 240 28.55 -16.32 -0.05
CA GLY A 240 29.21 -15.02 0.02
C GLY A 240 28.57 -13.98 -0.90
N SER A 241 29.00 -12.73 -0.79
CA SER A 241 28.44 -11.61 -1.56
C SER A 241 28.76 -11.71 -3.05
N GLY A 242 27.73 -11.57 -3.90
CA GLY A 242 27.87 -11.56 -5.36
C GLY A 242 27.91 -12.93 -6.05
N LEU A 243 27.80 -14.03 -5.29
CA LEU A 243 27.74 -15.39 -5.82
C LEU A 243 26.36 -16.03 -5.58
N VAL A 244 25.90 -16.83 -6.54
CA VAL A 244 24.66 -17.61 -6.48
C VAL A 244 24.95 -19.09 -6.28
N LEU A 245 23.97 -19.80 -5.69
CA LEU A 245 24.00 -21.25 -5.53
C LEU A 245 23.70 -21.93 -6.86
N ASN A 246 24.70 -22.56 -7.46
CA ASN A 246 24.53 -23.43 -8.63
C ASN A 246 24.00 -24.81 -8.23
N GLY A 247 24.34 -25.29 -7.02
CA GLY A 247 23.92 -26.60 -6.53
C GLY A 247 24.71 -27.05 -5.31
N PHE A 248 24.73 -28.37 -5.05
CA PHE A 248 25.56 -28.99 -4.01
C PHE A 248 26.66 -29.85 -4.64
N LYS A 249 27.86 -29.78 -4.08
CA LYS A 249 28.97 -30.66 -4.42
C LYS A 249 28.81 -32.04 -3.77
N VAL A 250 29.56 -33.02 -4.25
CA VAL A 250 29.54 -34.42 -3.75
C VAL A 250 29.89 -34.52 -2.25
N ASP A 251 30.63 -33.54 -1.70
CA ASP A 251 30.98 -33.45 -0.28
C ASP A 251 29.92 -32.71 0.58
N GLY A 252 28.75 -32.39 0.01
CA GLY A 252 27.67 -31.68 0.68
C GLY A 252 27.90 -30.19 0.90
N SER A 253 29.00 -29.62 0.36
CA SER A 253 29.23 -28.18 0.34
C SER A 253 28.47 -27.48 -0.80
N LEU A 254 28.31 -26.16 -0.70
CA LEU A 254 27.68 -25.36 -1.74
C LEU A 254 28.57 -25.27 -2.97
N ASP A 255 27.98 -25.42 -4.16
CA ASP A 255 28.59 -24.97 -5.41
C ASP A 255 28.12 -23.57 -5.75
N CYS A 256 29.05 -22.63 -5.77
CA CYS A 256 28.77 -21.20 -5.83
C CYS A 256 29.44 -20.59 -7.06
N GLY A 257 28.65 -19.97 -7.93
CA GLY A 257 29.11 -19.32 -9.15
C GLY A 257 28.84 -17.82 -9.15
N PRO A 258 29.51 -17.04 -10.02
CA PRO A 258 29.12 -15.65 -10.26
C PRO A 258 27.68 -15.60 -10.80
N LEU A 259 26.95 -14.54 -10.46
CA LEU A 259 25.62 -14.27 -11.00
C LEU A 259 25.70 -14.08 -12.53
N GLN A 260 25.53 -15.16 -13.29
CA GLN A 260 25.50 -15.14 -14.75
C GLN A 260 24.07 -14.90 -15.24
N VAL A 261 23.61 -13.67 -15.07
CA VAL A 261 22.31 -13.23 -15.58
C VAL A 261 22.50 -12.22 -16.71
N PRO A 262 21.56 -12.13 -17.68
CA PRO A 262 21.58 -11.12 -18.73
C PRO A 262 21.63 -9.68 -18.18
N ALA A 263 21.97 -8.70 -19.02
CA ALA A 263 22.05 -7.29 -18.57
C ALA A 263 20.65 -6.68 -18.29
N ASP A 264 19.62 -7.33 -18.79
CA ASP A 264 18.18 -7.12 -18.63
C ASP A 264 17.54 -7.90 -17.47
N ALA A 265 18.30 -8.78 -16.78
CA ALA A 265 17.86 -9.78 -15.79
C ALA A 265 16.90 -9.36 -14.65
N ILE A 266 16.63 -8.07 -14.52
CA ILE A 266 15.74 -7.53 -13.50
C ILE A 266 14.29 -7.99 -13.72
N ASP A 267 13.87 -8.28 -14.95
CA ASP A 267 12.52 -8.83 -15.17
C ASP A 267 12.43 -10.32 -14.81
N GLU A 268 13.43 -11.16 -15.08
CA GLU A 268 13.43 -12.55 -14.57
C GLU A 268 13.51 -12.60 -13.05
N ILE A 269 14.38 -11.80 -12.42
CA ILE A 269 14.51 -11.75 -10.95
C ILE A 269 13.21 -11.24 -10.28
N SER A 270 12.51 -10.30 -10.91
CA SER A 270 11.26 -9.73 -10.40
C SER A 270 9.99 -10.45 -10.87
N ASN A 271 10.13 -11.57 -11.60
CA ASN A 271 9.01 -12.29 -12.25
C ASN A 271 8.11 -11.36 -13.09
N GLY A 272 8.74 -10.46 -13.86
CA GLY A 272 8.09 -9.52 -14.76
C GLY A 272 7.46 -8.30 -14.08
N LEU A 273 7.78 -7.99 -12.81
CA LEU A 273 7.27 -6.79 -12.13
C LEU A 273 8.10 -5.52 -12.40
N ILE A 274 9.41 -5.66 -12.56
CA ILE A 274 10.37 -4.57 -12.74
C ILE A 274 11.11 -4.79 -14.07
N TRP A 275 11.16 -3.76 -14.92
CA TRP A 275 11.76 -3.83 -16.26
C TRP A 275 12.75 -2.68 -16.45
N ASN A 276 13.89 -2.95 -17.08
CA ASN A 276 14.84 -1.93 -17.55
C ASN A 276 14.94 -1.86 -19.08
N GLN A 277 14.12 -2.64 -19.82
CA GLN A 277 13.98 -2.54 -21.26
C GLN A 277 12.79 -1.68 -21.69
N PHE A 278 12.99 -0.84 -22.70
CA PHE A 278 11.99 0.11 -23.19
C PHE A 278 11.96 0.18 -24.70
N ILE A 279 10.77 0.33 -25.28
CA ILE A 279 10.60 0.71 -26.69
C ILE A 279 10.38 2.22 -26.75
N ASP A 280 11.44 2.96 -27.06
CA ASP A 280 11.34 4.39 -27.33
C ASP A 280 11.07 4.61 -28.82
N SER A 281 9.99 5.32 -29.14
CA SER A 281 9.55 5.59 -30.51
C SER A 281 9.50 7.10 -30.75
N VAL A 282 10.21 7.58 -31.78
CA VAL A 282 10.23 8.99 -32.14
C VAL A 282 9.84 9.14 -33.60
N SER A 283 8.75 9.87 -33.85
CA SER A 283 8.30 10.22 -35.20
C SER A 283 9.05 11.44 -35.71
N GLY A 284 9.49 11.37 -36.98
CA GLY A 284 9.99 12.52 -37.71
C GLY A 284 8.89 13.46 -38.18
N GLY A 285 9.29 14.43 -39.00
CA GLY A 285 8.39 15.33 -39.70
C GLY A 285 7.30 14.57 -40.45
N GLN A 286 6.08 15.11 -40.41
CA GLN A 286 4.92 14.55 -41.09
C GLN A 286 4.71 15.26 -42.42
N LYS A 287 4.56 14.49 -43.50
CA LYS A 287 4.42 15.00 -44.89
C LYS A 287 5.57 15.93 -45.31
N VAL A 288 6.80 15.58 -44.94
CA VAL A 288 8.02 16.25 -45.41
C VAL A 288 8.06 16.15 -46.94
N LYS A 289 8.18 17.29 -47.61
CA LYS A 289 8.04 17.35 -49.07
C LYS A 289 9.29 16.80 -49.76
N ILE A 290 9.07 15.92 -50.74
CA ILE A 290 10.12 15.42 -51.63
C ILE A 290 10.26 16.43 -52.77
N ILE A 291 11.49 16.81 -53.13
CA ILE A 291 11.76 17.80 -54.19
C ILE A 291 12.05 17.05 -55.51
N ASP A 292 11.27 17.37 -56.55
CA ASP A 292 11.32 16.74 -57.88
C ASP A 292 12.71 16.89 -58.52
N GLY A 293 13.32 15.77 -58.93
CA GLY A 293 14.66 15.73 -59.50
C GLY A 293 15.83 16.10 -58.57
N GLN A 294 15.63 16.25 -57.26
CA GLN A 294 16.74 16.49 -56.33
C GLN A 294 17.51 15.19 -56.00
N GLY A 295 18.54 14.89 -56.78
CA GLY A 295 19.42 13.73 -56.55
C GLY A 295 20.17 13.70 -55.20
N ALA A 296 20.30 14.83 -54.51
CA ALA A 296 20.81 14.88 -53.13
C ALA A 296 19.78 14.40 -52.09
N GLY A 297 18.49 14.47 -52.43
CA GLY A 297 17.37 14.15 -51.56
C GLY A 297 17.02 15.21 -50.53
N VAL A 298 15.90 14.98 -49.86
CA VAL A 298 15.43 15.75 -48.71
C VAL A 298 15.64 14.91 -47.46
N SER A 299 16.23 15.51 -46.43
CA SER A 299 16.54 14.84 -45.17
C SER A 299 15.71 15.41 -44.02
N ASP A 300 15.18 14.53 -43.18
CA ASP A 300 14.63 14.88 -41.88
C ASP A 300 15.48 14.22 -40.78
N THR A 301 15.62 14.88 -39.63
CA THR A 301 16.61 14.49 -38.60
C THR A 301 16.01 14.49 -37.20
N LEU A 302 16.12 13.34 -36.55
CA LEU A 302 15.78 13.12 -35.15
C LEU A 302 17.04 13.18 -34.29
N SER A 303 16.97 13.84 -33.13
CA SER A 303 18.07 13.85 -32.16
C SER A 303 17.69 13.00 -30.95
N PHE A 304 18.46 11.95 -30.69
CA PHE A 304 18.24 11.04 -29.57
C PHE A 304 19.14 11.38 -28.38
N PRO A 305 18.58 11.53 -27.17
CA PRO A 305 19.38 11.61 -25.96
C PRO A 305 20.01 10.25 -25.62
N ASP A 306 20.89 10.26 -24.62
CA ASP A 306 21.47 9.04 -24.05
C ASP A 306 20.41 8.29 -23.22
N ILE A 307 19.76 7.31 -23.84
CA ILE A 307 18.67 6.52 -23.25
C ILE A 307 19.05 5.09 -22.87
N GLY A 308 20.15 4.55 -23.41
CA GLY A 308 20.60 3.18 -23.16
C GLY A 308 21.38 2.56 -24.32
N LEU A 309 21.61 1.25 -24.23
CA LEU A 309 22.20 0.44 -25.31
C LEU A 309 21.08 -0.20 -26.15
N ALA A 310 21.20 -0.20 -27.47
CA ALA A 310 20.18 -0.82 -28.34
C ALA A 310 20.14 -2.34 -28.18
N GLN A 311 18.93 -2.88 -28.18
CA GLN A 311 18.60 -4.31 -28.23
C GLN A 311 17.90 -4.68 -29.56
N ALA A 312 17.16 -3.74 -30.15
CA ALA A 312 16.64 -3.83 -31.51
C ALA A 312 16.35 -2.42 -32.07
N ILE A 313 16.47 -2.25 -33.38
CA ILE A 313 16.14 -1.01 -34.10
C ILE A 313 15.18 -1.35 -35.26
N TRP A 314 14.15 -0.53 -35.42
CA TRP A 314 13.26 -0.60 -36.58
C TRP A 314 12.83 0.77 -37.07
N VAL A 315 12.57 0.85 -38.38
CA VAL A 315 12.16 2.08 -39.07
C VAL A 315 10.79 1.84 -39.70
N GLU A 316 9.84 2.71 -39.38
CA GLU A 316 8.57 2.81 -40.13
C GLU A 316 8.64 4.03 -41.03
N PHE A 317 8.20 3.92 -42.29
CA PHE A 317 7.95 5.09 -43.14
C PHE A 317 6.75 4.88 -44.06
N ASP A 318 6.13 6.00 -44.44
CA ASP A 318 5.08 6.12 -45.45
C ASP A 318 5.50 7.19 -46.46
N ILE A 319 5.55 6.82 -47.74
CA ILE A 319 6.02 7.65 -48.85
C ILE A 319 4.94 7.69 -49.93
N PHE A 320 4.62 8.90 -50.39
CA PHE A 320 3.90 9.18 -51.61
C PHE A 320 4.82 9.94 -52.59
N ASN A 321 4.88 9.51 -53.85
CA ASN A 321 5.65 10.13 -54.93
C ASN A 321 5.05 9.66 -56.28
N SER A 322 5.25 10.39 -57.39
CA SER A 322 4.66 10.01 -58.67
C SER A 322 5.25 8.72 -59.28
N ASP A 323 6.51 8.37 -58.97
CA ASP A 323 7.18 7.17 -59.46
C ASP A 323 8.22 6.58 -58.47
N LEU A 324 7.78 5.57 -57.72
CA LEU A 324 8.63 4.84 -56.77
C LEU A 324 9.76 4.00 -57.41
N THR A 325 9.86 3.90 -58.74
CA THR A 325 10.93 3.15 -59.41
C THR A 325 12.28 3.86 -59.37
N HIS A 326 12.30 5.17 -59.10
CA HIS A 326 13.52 5.97 -59.02
C HIS A 326 13.92 6.36 -57.58
N ILE A 327 12.99 6.25 -56.64
CA ILE A 327 13.19 6.61 -55.23
C ILE A 327 14.23 5.70 -54.53
N THR A 328 15.07 6.35 -53.71
CA THR A 328 15.99 5.71 -52.76
C THR A 328 15.77 6.30 -51.37
N VAL A 329 15.72 5.44 -50.35
CA VAL A 329 15.55 5.83 -48.94
C VAL A 329 16.78 5.41 -48.15
N GLU A 330 17.47 6.38 -47.58
CA GLU A 330 18.73 6.22 -46.86
C GLU A 330 18.54 6.57 -45.38
N LEU A 331 19.14 5.79 -44.48
CA LEU A 331 19.22 6.10 -43.05
C LEU A 331 20.67 6.27 -42.62
N PHE A 332 20.95 7.41 -41.99
CA PHE A 332 22.23 7.71 -41.32
C PHE A 332 22.03 7.65 -39.81
N GLY A 333 22.84 6.84 -39.13
CA GLY A 333 23.00 6.89 -37.68
C GLY A 333 24.14 7.83 -37.26
N PRO A 334 24.27 8.13 -35.94
CA PRO A 334 25.29 9.02 -35.41
C PRO A 334 26.72 8.66 -35.86
N GLY A 335 27.40 9.60 -36.52
CA GLY A 335 28.79 9.43 -36.96
C GLY A 335 29.00 8.53 -38.19
N MET A 336 27.94 8.08 -38.86
CA MET A 336 28.06 7.25 -40.07
C MET A 336 28.41 8.08 -41.32
N SER A 337 29.40 7.63 -42.09
CA SER A 337 29.75 8.18 -43.42
C SER A 337 29.05 7.48 -44.58
N THR A 338 28.45 6.31 -44.34
CA THR A 338 27.81 5.46 -45.34
C THR A 338 26.45 5.04 -44.81
N PRO A 339 25.34 5.33 -45.50
CA PRO A 339 24.00 5.04 -44.99
C PRO A 339 23.60 3.57 -45.12
N TYR A 340 22.61 3.18 -44.33
CA TYR A 340 21.77 2.02 -44.64
C TYR A 340 20.83 2.38 -45.79
N ILE A 341 20.73 1.52 -46.80
CA ILE A 341 19.75 1.70 -47.88
C ILE A 341 18.52 0.89 -47.51
N LEU A 342 17.48 1.56 -47.01
CA LEU A 342 16.25 0.89 -46.60
C LEU A 342 15.46 0.42 -47.82
N TYR A 343 15.32 1.30 -48.82
CA TYR A 343 14.64 1.02 -50.08
C TYR A 343 15.42 1.60 -51.26
N SER A 344 15.45 0.89 -52.38
CA SER A 344 16.01 1.36 -53.65
C SER A 344 15.30 0.70 -54.82
N LYS A 345 14.54 1.50 -55.59
CA LYS A 345 14.22 1.23 -57.01
C LYS A 345 13.62 -0.15 -57.32
N SER A 346 12.70 -0.65 -56.48
CA SER A 346 12.26 -2.05 -56.55
C SER A 346 10.75 -2.26 -56.72
N LYS A 347 9.93 -1.21 -56.80
CA LYS A 347 8.46 -1.30 -56.94
C LYS A 347 7.94 -0.22 -57.88
N SER A 348 6.95 -0.58 -58.70
CA SER A 348 6.11 0.36 -59.43
C SER A 348 4.90 0.78 -58.59
N GLY A 349 4.43 2.02 -58.79
CA GLY A 349 3.32 2.61 -58.05
C GLY A 349 3.68 3.93 -57.38
N GLN A 350 2.73 4.51 -56.65
CA GLN A 350 2.82 5.87 -56.11
C GLN A 350 2.84 5.95 -54.58
N LYS A 351 2.53 4.85 -53.87
CA LYS A 351 2.45 4.81 -52.40
C LYS A 351 3.18 3.60 -51.85
N MET A 352 3.92 3.82 -50.77
CA MET A 352 4.66 2.78 -50.08
C MET A 352 4.72 3.09 -48.59
N LYS A 353 4.06 2.23 -47.80
CA LYS A 353 4.23 2.15 -46.35
C LYS A 353 5.00 0.89 -45.99
N VAL A 354 6.08 1.00 -45.23
CA VAL A 354 6.97 -0.11 -44.86
C VAL A 354 7.40 0.00 -43.41
N LEU A 355 7.55 -1.16 -42.77
CA LEU A 355 8.15 -1.35 -41.46
C LEU A 355 9.36 -2.28 -41.63
N PHE A 356 10.57 -1.76 -41.44
CA PHE A 356 11.81 -2.53 -41.46
C PHE A 356 12.22 -2.88 -40.02
N ASN A 357 11.95 -4.12 -39.62
CA ASN A 357 12.34 -4.67 -38.31
C ASN A 357 13.55 -5.62 -38.41
N LYS A 358 13.96 -6.22 -37.28
CA LYS A 358 15.07 -7.18 -37.21
C LYS A 358 14.97 -8.39 -38.15
N ASP A 359 13.76 -8.74 -38.60
CA ASP A 359 13.47 -9.88 -39.47
C ASP A 359 13.24 -9.45 -40.93
N THR A 360 13.33 -8.14 -41.23
CA THR A 360 13.08 -7.58 -42.57
C THR A 360 14.41 -7.15 -43.21
N ALA A 361 14.81 -7.83 -44.28
CA ALA A 361 15.98 -7.44 -45.05
C ALA A 361 15.80 -6.05 -45.69
N ILE A 362 16.77 -5.16 -45.45
CA ILE A 362 16.91 -3.87 -46.15
C ILE A 362 17.71 -4.03 -47.44
N ALA A 363 17.66 -3.04 -48.34
CA ALA A 363 18.32 -3.12 -49.63
C ALA A 363 19.87 -3.10 -49.54
N SER A 364 20.45 -2.49 -48.50
CA SER A 364 21.89 -2.61 -48.19
C SER A 364 22.22 -2.27 -46.74
N GLY A 365 23.11 -3.06 -46.13
CA GLY A 365 23.56 -2.96 -44.74
C GLY A 365 22.70 -3.76 -43.74
N ASP A 366 22.99 -3.64 -42.45
CA ASP A 366 22.21 -4.28 -41.37
C ASP A 366 22.25 -3.43 -40.08
N MET A 367 21.16 -2.69 -39.83
CA MET A 367 21.04 -1.80 -38.68
C MET A 367 21.12 -2.55 -37.33
N ASN A 368 20.56 -3.75 -37.25
CA ASN A 368 20.47 -4.47 -35.97
C ASN A 368 21.83 -5.08 -35.62
N LYS A 369 22.49 -5.73 -36.60
CA LYS A 369 23.85 -6.25 -36.41
C LYS A 369 24.86 -5.16 -36.05
N ASP A 370 24.74 -3.98 -36.65
CA ASP A 370 25.70 -2.90 -36.43
C ASP A 370 25.49 -2.13 -35.12
N TRP A 371 24.26 -2.01 -34.62
CA TRP A 371 23.94 -1.12 -33.48
C TRP A 371 23.58 -1.82 -32.17
N ILE A 372 23.23 -3.12 -32.17
CA ILE A 372 22.96 -3.84 -30.92
C ILE A 372 24.19 -3.76 -29.99
N GLY A 373 23.93 -3.44 -28.71
CA GLY A 373 24.96 -3.20 -27.70
C GLY A 373 25.64 -1.82 -27.76
N LYS A 374 25.32 -0.96 -28.73
CA LYS A 374 25.86 0.42 -28.82
C LYS A 374 24.87 1.44 -28.26
N ASN A 375 25.41 2.57 -27.81
CA ASN A 375 24.61 3.74 -27.43
C ASN A 375 24.14 4.48 -28.69
N ILE A 376 22.83 4.76 -28.77
CA ILE A 376 22.19 5.36 -29.94
C ILE A 376 22.15 6.89 -29.92
N LYS A 377 22.71 7.52 -28.87
CA LYS A 377 22.75 8.98 -28.68
C LYS A 377 23.31 9.70 -29.89
N GLY A 378 22.59 10.73 -30.34
CA GLY A 378 23.01 11.62 -31.42
C GLY A 378 21.94 11.78 -32.49
N ASN A 379 22.34 12.31 -33.64
CA ASN A 379 21.43 12.59 -34.73
C ASN A 379 21.27 11.35 -35.63
N TRP A 380 20.01 11.00 -35.90
CA TRP A 380 19.59 10.01 -36.88
C TRP A 380 18.84 10.74 -38.00
N SER A 381 19.26 10.55 -39.24
CA SER A 381 18.68 11.25 -40.40
C SER A 381 18.14 10.25 -41.41
N LEU A 382 16.90 10.44 -41.85
CA LEU A 382 16.31 9.72 -42.96
C LEU A 382 16.25 10.64 -44.18
N THR A 383 16.88 10.21 -45.28
CA THR A 383 16.98 10.95 -46.54
C THR A 383 16.20 10.24 -47.63
N VAL A 384 15.24 10.91 -48.25
CA VAL A 384 14.51 10.42 -49.42
C VAL A 384 15.04 11.13 -50.66
N LYS A 385 15.59 10.36 -51.61
CA LYS A 385 16.17 10.84 -52.87
C LYS A 385 15.24 10.57 -54.04
N ASP A 386 14.94 11.61 -54.80
CA ASP A 386 14.27 11.52 -56.09
C ASP A 386 15.18 12.14 -57.17
N PRO A 387 15.91 11.33 -57.96
CA PRO A 387 16.90 11.84 -58.91
C PRO A 387 16.32 12.17 -60.29
N ILE A 388 15.05 11.87 -60.58
CA ILE A 388 14.43 12.06 -61.89
C ILE A 388 13.45 13.23 -61.84
N LYS A 389 13.42 14.05 -62.88
CA LYS A 389 12.53 15.20 -62.97
C LYS A 389 11.32 14.91 -63.86
N ASN A 390 10.13 14.77 -63.28
CA ASN A 390 8.93 14.30 -63.99
C ASN A 390 8.10 15.41 -64.66
N GLN A 391 8.77 16.41 -65.28
CA GLN A 391 8.24 17.51 -66.12
C GLN A 391 7.02 18.33 -65.60
N MET A 392 6.51 18.07 -64.40
CA MET A 392 5.44 18.87 -63.80
C MET A 392 6.00 20.21 -63.33
N ASN A 393 5.25 21.30 -63.50
CA ASN A 393 5.62 22.66 -63.06
C ASN A 393 5.53 22.86 -61.52
N GLY A 394 5.74 21.80 -60.74
CA GLY A 394 5.77 21.81 -59.29
C GLY A 394 7.21 21.70 -58.77
N THR A 395 7.48 22.31 -57.61
CA THR A 395 8.79 22.22 -56.94
C THR A 395 8.97 20.94 -56.12
N THR A 396 7.96 20.07 -56.08
CA THR A 396 7.90 18.89 -55.19
C THR A 396 7.16 17.74 -55.85
N ASP A 397 7.68 16.51 -55.72
CA ASP A 397 7.00 15.28 -56.12
C ASP A 397 6.65 14.41 -54.89
N GLY A 398 5.53 14.77 -54.25
CA GLY A 398 4.98 14.02 -53.12
C GLY A 398 5.58 14.37 -51.76
N ASP A 399 5.43 13.45 -50.80
CA ASP A 399 5.88 13.61 -49.42
C ASP A 399 6.16 12.29 -48.70
N PHE A 400 6.87 12.38 -47.58
CA PHE A 400 7.13 11.26 -46.67
C PHE A 400 6.85 11.59 -45.20
N SER A 401 6.58 10.55 -44.42
CA SER A 401 6.52 10.58 -42.95
C SER A 401 7.22 9.33 -42.42
N TRP A 402 7.91 9.42 -41.29
CA TRP A 402 8.68 8.28 -40.75
C TRP A 402 8.74 8.29 -39.23
N ALA A 403 9.14 7.16 -38.66
CA ALA A 403 9.46 6.99 -37.26
C ALA A 403 10.67 6.05 -37.09
N LEU A 404 11.54 6.39 -36.14
CA LEU A 404 12.58 5.51 -35.64
C LEU A 404 12.14 4.94 -34.29
N HIS A 405 12.25 3.63 -34.15
CA HIS A 405 11.89 2.93 -32.93
C HIS A 405 13.10 2.11 -32.47
N ILE A 406 13.39 2.20 -31.18
CA ILE A 406 14.56 1.56 -30.59
C ILE A 406 14.14 0.88 -29.29
N GLN A 407 14.29 -0.45 -29.26
CA GLN A 407 14.30 -1.18 -28.00
C GLN A 407 15.65 -0.95 -27.34
N THR A 408 15.66 -0.38 -26.14
CA THR A 408 16.87 -0.09 -25.38
C THR A 408 16.89 -0.84 -24.06
N LEU A 409 18.08 -1.28 -23.67
CA LEU A 409 18.41 -1.56 -22.28
C LEU A 409 18.79 -0.23 -21.63
N SER A 410 17.92 0.32 -20.78
CA SER A 410 18.11 1.64 -20.22
C SER A 410 18.98 1.62 -18.98
N SER A 411 19.92 2.57 -18.93
CA SER A 411 20.72 2.89 -17.74
C SER A 411 20.07 3.96 -16.85
N LYS A 412 18.87 4.44 -17.21
CA LYS A 412 18.21 5.61 -16.58
C LYS A 412 16.73 5.42 -16.28
N LYS A 413 16.04 4.52 -16.98
CA LYS A 413 14.62 4.23 -16.80
C LYS A 413 14.44 2.87 -16.11
N VAL A 414 13.45 2.78 -15.24
CA VAL A 414 12.91 1.52 -14.70
C VAL A 414 11.39 1.61 -14.73
N GLN A 415 10.72 0.57 -15.20
CA GLN A 415 9.26 0.44 -15.17
C GLN A 415 8.87 -0.55 -14.09
N VAL A 416 7.92 -0.15 -13.24
CA VAL A 416 7.27 -1.02 -12.26
C VAL A 416 5.84 -1.26 -12.75
N LYS A 417 5.43 -2.52 -12.94
CA LYS A 417 4.08 -2.89 -13.38
C LYS A 417 3.06 -3.02 -12.23
N GLY A 418 3.54 -3.10 -10.99
CA GLY A 418 2.74 -3.10 -9.77
C GLY A 418 2.90 -1.81 -8.95
N ASN A 419 2.55 -1.88 -7.68
CA ASN A 419 2.74 -0.77 -6.74
C ASN A 419 4.22 -0.64 -6.35
N LEU A 420 4.74 0.59 -6.34
CA LEU A 420 6.05 0.90 -5.74
C LEU A 420 5.86 1.21 -4.25
N LEU A 421 6.17 0.25 -3.39
CA LEU A 421 6.23 0.42 -1.93
C LEU A 421 7.69 0.59 -1.51
N VAL A 422 7.99 1.62 -0.71
CA VAL A 422 9.36 1.95 -0.26
C VAL A 422 9.33 2.13 1.26
N ASP A 423 10.14 1.35 1.96
CA ASP A 423 10.36 1.48 3.41
C ASP A 423 11.37 2.60 3.69
N GLY A 424 10.92 3.85 3.50
CA GLY A 424 11.74 5.05 3.59
C GLY A 424 11.31 6.16 2.65
N SER A 425 12.16 7.16 2.45
CA SER A 425 11.88 8.32 1.58
C SER A 425 12.30 8.08 0.13
N VAL A 426 11.41 8.39 -0.83
CA VAL A 426 11.79 8.50 -2.24
C VAL A 426 12.38 9.88 -2.52
N LYS A 427 13.63 9.95 -2.99
CA LYS A 427 14.28 11.20 -3.39
C LYS A 427 14.06 11.47 -4.87
N ILE A 428 13.17 12.41 -5.19
CA ILE A 428 12.93 12.89 -6.56
C ILE A 428 14.04 13.88 -6.96
N GLY A 429 14.50 13.76 -8.21
CA GLY A 429 15.54 14.63 -8.77
C GLY A 429 15.02 15.99 -9.25
N SER A 430 15.94 16.93 -9.46
CA SER A 430 15.69 18.18 -10.16
C SER A 430 15.89 17.99 -11.66
N ASP A 431 14.80 17.79 -12.41
CA ASP A 431 14.85 17.80 -13.87
C ASP A 431 14.81 19.25 -14.38
N ALA A 432 15.88 19.67 -15.06
CA ALA A 432 16.02 20.98 -15.68
C ALA A 432 15.41 21.07 -17.08
N ALA A 433 14.95 19.95 -17.66
CA ALA A 433 14.30 19.93 -18.96
C ALA A 433 12.95 20.66 -18.94
N ASP A 434 12.58 21.23 -20.10
CA ASP A 434 11.25 21.78 -20.32
C ASP A 434 10.18 20.69 -20.22
N CYS A 435 8.98 21.08 -19.79
CA CYS A 435 7.83 20.18 -19.83
C CYS A 435 7.28 20.13 -21.25
N THR A 436 7.30 18.95 -21.84
CA THR A 436 6.89 18.66 -23.22
C THR A 436 6.06 17.38 -23.22
N ALA A 437 5.46 17.04 -24.37
CA ALA A 437 4.73 15.78 -24.53
C ALA A 437 5.57 14.53 -24.20
N LEU A 438 6.91 14.62 -24.25
CA LEU A 438 7.84 13.51 -24.00
C LEU A 438 8.02 13.19 -22.50
N ASN A 439 7.80 14.14 -21.60
CA ASN A 439 7.91 13.98 -20.14
C ASN A 439 6.60 14.32 -19.40
N ALA A 440 5.47 14.30 -20.10
CA ALA A 440 4.14 14.36 -19.48
C ALA A 440 3.97 13.28 -18.39
N GLY A 441 3.45 13.68 -17.22
CA GLY A 441 3.32 12.84 -16.03
C GLY A 441 4.58 12.76 -15.17
N ALA A 442 5.72 13.32 -15.57
CA ALA A 442 6.91 13.39 -14.74
C ALA A 442 6.70 14.29 -13.51
N ILE A 443 7.33 13.94 -12.39
CA ILE A 443 7.41 14.75 -11.17
C ILE A 443 8.87 15.17 -10.97
N ARG A 444 9.10 16.45 -10.65
CA ARG A 444 10.43 16.99 -10.30
C ARG A 444 10.44 17.74 -8.97
N TRP A 445 11.62 17.84 -8.38
CA TRP A 445 11.91 18.70 -7.24
C TRP A 445 12.67 19.96 -7.69
N THR A 446 12.19 21.16 -7.41
CA THR A 446 12.84 22.41 -7.84
C THR A 446 13.93 22.92 -6.88
N GLY A 447 14.09 22.28 -5.72
CA GLY A 447 14.82 22.85 -4.59
C GLY A 447 13.92 23.41 -3.49
N ASN A 448 12.65 23.71 -3.80
CA ASN A 448 11.67 24.21 -2.81
C ASN A 448 10.26 23.62 -2.96
N VAL A 449 9.82 23.30 -4.19
CA VAL A 449 8.49 22.77 -4.47
C VAL A 449 8.55 21.52 -5.35
N PHE A 450 7.56 20.63 -5.19
CA PHE A 450 7.31 19.55 -6.14
C PHE A 450 6.48 20.08 -7.31
N GLN A 451 6.83 19.67 -8.53
CA GLN A 451 6.08 20.02 -9.75
C GLN A 451 5.78 18.78 -10.59
N GLY A 452 4.59 18.73 -11.19
CA GLY A 452 4.20 17.77 -12.21
C GLY A 452 4.22 18.38 -13.61
N CYS A 453 4.63 17.63 -14.63
CA CYS A 453 4.58 18.06 -16.02
C CYS A 453 3.27 17.64 -16.69
N ASN A 454 2.50 18.60 -17.21
CA ASN A 454 1.23 18.34 -17.91
C ASN A 454 1.37 18.10 -19.44
N GLY A 455 2.60 17.95 -19.93
CA GLY A 455 2.93 17.85 -21.36
C GLY A 455 3.23 19.19 -22.05
N LYS A 456 3.12 20.32 -21.35
CA LYS A 456 3.44 21.68 -21.87
C LYS A 456 4.10 22.60 -20.83
N VAL A 457 3.71 22.48 -19.55
CA VAL A 457 4.16 23.36 -18.45
C VAL A 457 4.34 22.53 -17.18
N TRP A 458 5.31 22.92 -16.35
CA TRP A 458 5.52 22.40 -15.00
C TRP A 458 4.62 23.13 -14.00
N THR A 459 3.72 22.41 -13.34
CA THR A 459 2.73 22.95 -12.36
C THR A 459 3.05 22.45 -10.95
N GLY A 460 2.87 23.28 -9.92
CA GLY A 460 3.07 22.89 -8.52
C GLY A 460 2.14 21.77 -8.05
N LEU A 461 2.61 20.92 -7.13
CA LEU A 461 1.84 19.82 -6.52
C LEU A 461 1.47 20.06 -5.05
N GLN A 462 1.82 21.22 -4.50
CA GLN A 462 1.42 21.66 -3.16
C GLN A 462 0.20 22.57 -3.28
N GLY A 463 -0.80 22.37 -2.41
CA GLY A 463 -2.05 23.15 -2.43
C GLY A 463 -1.84 24.63 -2.14
N ALA A 464 -2.81 25.45 -2.54
CA ALA A 464 -2.74 26.90 -2.45
C ALA A 464 -3.06 27.39 -1.02
N ASP A 465 -2.05 27.39 -0.15
CA ASP A 465 -2.19 27.72 1.28
C ASP A 465 -2.39 29.24 1.59
N GLY A 466 -2.40 30.09 0.57
CA GLY A 466 -2.58 31.54 0.69
C GLY A 466 -1.45 32.28 1.43
N SER A 467 -0.34 31.61 1.75
CA SER A 467 0.77 32.21 2.52
C SER A 467 1.63 33.17 1.70
N SER A 468 1.63 33.03 0.37
CA SER A 468 2.43 33.81 -0.57
C SER A 468 1.68 34.04 -1.89
N PRO A 469 2.10 34.98 -2.77
CA PRO A 469 1.51 35.12 -4.10
C PRO A 469 1.58 33.82 -4.91
N GLY A 470 2.69 33.08 -4.80
CA GLY A 470 2.90 31.82 -5.51
C GLY A 470 2.14 30.62 -4.92
N SER A 471 1.41 30.82 -3.81
CA SER A 471 0.48 29.85 -3.22
C SER A 471 -0.91 30.45 -3.01
N ALA A 472 -1.26 31.49 -3.77
CA ALA A 472 -2.55 32.17 -3.67
C ALA A 472 -3.72 31.24 -4.02
N ALA A 473 -4.75 31.22 -3.18
CA ALA A 473 -5.95 30.40 -3.37
C ALA A 473 -7.00 31.12 -4.23
N GLU A 474 -7.86 30.40 -4.95
CA GLU A 474 -8.92 31.03 -5.75
C GLU A 474 -9.82 31.96 -4.92
N SER A 475 -10.11 31.58 -3.67
CA SER A 475 -10.93 32.36 -2.74
C SER A 475 -10.67 31.92 -1.30
N CYS A 476 -11.12 32.72 -0.32
CA CYS A 476 -11.15 32.27 1.08
C CYS A 476 -11.99 30.98 1.26
N LYS A 477 -13.00 30.75 0.40
CA LYS A 477 -13.86 29.56 0.39
C LYS A 477 -13.10 28.30 -0.04
N THR A 478 -12.32 28.40 -1.12
CA THR A 478 -11.40 27.34 -1.58
C THR A 478 -10.35 27.06 -0.50
N LEU A 479 -9.73 28.11 0.04
CA LEU A 479 -8.74 28.03 1.12
C LEU A 479 -9.29 27.36 2.38
N HIS A 480 -10.50 27.70 2.82
CA HIS A 480 -11.15 27.08 3.98
C HIS A 480 -11.49 25.60 3.75
N LYS A 481 -11.90 25.23 2.52
CA LYS A 481 -12.21 23.86 2.14
C LYS A 481 -10.97 22.97 2.11
N GLU A 482 -9.85 23.47 1.58
CA GLU A 482 -8.60 22.72 1.46
C GLU A 482 -7.81 22.69 2.77
N PHE A 483 -7.89 23.75 3.57
CA PHE A 483 -7.16 23.92 4.83
C PHE A 483 -8.11 24.28 5.97
N PRO A 484 -8.99 23.36 6.43
CA PRO A 484 -10.07 23.64 7.38
C PRO A 484 -9.61 24.07 8.78
N ASN A 485 -8.30 23.95 9.08
CA ASN A 485 -7.68 24.40 10.32
C ASN A 485 -7.08 25.82 10.25
N LEU A 486 -7.16 26.50 9.09
CA LEU A 486 -6.73 27.90 8.98
C LEU A 486 -7.70 28.82 9.73
N GLY A 487 -7.15 29.71 10.55
CA GLY A 487 -7.91 30.73 11.28
C GLY A 487 -8.26 31.95 10.43
N ASP A 488 -9.04 32.86 11.02
CA ASP A 488 -9.21 34.22 10.51
C ASP A 488 -7.84 34.89 10.31
N GLY A 489 -7.64 35.55 9.17
CA GLY A 489 -6.33 36.10 8.80
C GLY A 489 -6.33 36.84 7.47
N VAL A 490 -5.16 37.31 7.04
CA VAL A 490 -4.94 37.89 5.71
C VAL A 490 -4.21 36.87 4.86
N TYR A 491 -4.76 36.55 3.69
CA TYR A 491 -4.23 35.54 2.79
C TYR A 491 -4.13 36.09 1.37
N TRP A 492 -3.25 35.48 0.57
CA TRP A 492 -3.15 35.72 -0.86
C TRP A 492 -4.22 34.94 -1.62
N LEU A 493 -4.94 35.65 -2.49
CA LEU A 493 -5.99 35.12 -3.35
C LEU A 493 -5.70 35.42 -4.82
N ASP A 494 -5.99 34.45 -5.68
CA ASP A 494 -5.96 34.55 -7.15
C ASP A 494 -7.16 33.81 -7.75
N PRO A 495 -8.32 34.49 -7.90
CA PRO A 495 -9.56 33.86 -8.38
C PRO A 495 -9.53 33.36 -9.83
N ASN A 496 -8.47 33.64 -10.61
CA ASN A 496 -8.33 33.07 -11.95
C ASN A 496 -7.45 31.80 -11.99
N GLY A 497 -6.77 31.47 -10.88
CA GLY A 497 -5.92 30.27 -10.74
C GLY A 497 -4.73 30.22 -11.70
N GLY A 498 -4.33 31.36 -12.25
CA GLY A 498 -3.41 31.46 -13.38
C GLY A 498 -2.00 31.86 -12.97
N SER A 499 -1.67 33.13 -13.22
CA SER A 499 -0.35 33.69 -12.90
C SER A 499 -0.46 34.51 -11.63
N ALA A 500 0.39 34.24 -10.64
CA ALA A 500 0.48 34.97 -9.37
C ALA A 500 0.83 36.49 -9.50
N SER A 501 0.89 37.03 -10.72
CA SER A 501 1.10 38.44 -11.04
C SER A 501 -0.03 39.37 -10.60
N ASP A 502 -1.26 38.89 -10.60
CA ASP A 502 -2.47 39.64 -10.20
C ASP A 502 -3.13 39.06 -8.94
N ALA A 503 -2.47 38.10 -8.30
CA ALA A 503 -2.77 37.69 -6.93
C ALA A 503 -2.74 38.89 -5.96
N PHE A 504 -3.66 38.91 -5.00
CA PHE A 504 -3.84 40.02 -4.08
C PHE A 504 -4.13 39.55 -2.66
N GLN A 505 -3.90 40.40 -1.67
CA GLN A 505 -4.22 40.09 -0.28
C GLN A 505 -5.66 40.51 0.07
N ALA A 506 -6.37 39.65 0.79
CA ALA A 506 -7.66 39.98 1.39
C ALA A 506 -7.78 39.37 2.80
N PRO A 507 -8.54 39.99 3.72
CA PRO A 507 -8.93 39.35 4.97
C PRO A 507 -9.92 38.22 4.70
N CYS A 508 -9.61 37.02 5.19
CA CYS A 508 -10.51 35.88 5.26
C CYS A 508 -11.07 35.73 6.69
N ASN A 509 -12.38 35.52 6.82
CA ASN A 509 -12.99 34.97 8.04
C ASN A 509 -13.32 33.49 7.80
N MET A 510 -12.74 32.62 8.63
CA MET A 510 -12.82 31.17 8.55
C MET A 510 -13.72 30.56 9.63
N THR A 511 -14.36 31.41 10.45
CA THR A 511 -15.02 31.02 11.70
C THR A 511 -16.52 31.23 11.72
N ARG A 512 -17.03 32.29 11.07
CA ARG A 512 -18.46 32.64 11.11
C ARG A 512 -19.22 31.92 10.02
N ASP A 513 -20.40 31.41 10.35
CA ASP A 513 -21.30 30.75 9.38
C ASP A 513 -20.60 29.68 8.52
N GLY A 514 -19.71 28.87 9.10
CA GLY A 514 -18.96 27.85 8.36
C GLY A 514 -17.80 28.38 7.49
N GLY A 515 -17.37 29.63 7.71
CA GLY A 515 -16.13 30.18 7.16
C GLY A 515 -16.14 30.46 5.65
N GLY A 516 -14.94 30.67 5.11
CA GLY A 516 -14.71 30.92 3.68
C GLY A 516 -14.99 32.35 3.21
N TRP A 517 -15.20 33.31 4.11
CA TRP A 517 -15.62 34.67 3.78
C TRP A 517 -14.45 35.57 3.36
N THR A 518 -14.54 36.20 2.19
CA THR A 518 -13.55 37.18 1.73
C THR A 518 -14.05 38.61 1.95
N MET A 519 -13.37 39.44 2.75
CA MET A 519 -13.79 40.85 2.89
C MET A 519 -13.59 41.57 1.55
N GLY A 520 -14.62 42.22 1.03
CA GLY A 520 -14.56 43.01 -0.21
C GLY A 520 -14.65 44.52 0.01
N VAL A 521 -15.36 44.99 1.05
CA VAL A 521 -15.56 46.43 1.32
C VAL A 521 -15.54 46.71 2.82
N LYS A 522 -14.91 47.83 3.23
CA LYS A 522 -14.95 48.40 4.58
C LYS A 522 -15.32 49.90 4.49
N MET A 523 -16.48 50.26 5.03
CA MET A 523 -17.06 51.60 4.84
C MET A 523 -17.83 52.15 6.05
N TRP A 524 -18.06 53.46 6.02
CA TRP A 524 -18.86 54.23 6.98
C TRP A 524 -19.32 55.52 6.27
N TYR A 525 -20.14 56.33 6.93
CA TYR A 525 -20.59 57.62 6.43
C TYR A 525 -19.46 58.47 5.81
N GLN A 526 -19.67 58.93 4.58
CA GLN A 526 -18.72 59.77 3.84
C GLN A 526 -17.31 59.16 3.66
N ALA A 527 -17.14 57.83 3.71
CA ALA A 527 -15.86 57.15 3.49
C ALA A 527 -15.24 57.34 2.07
N GLY A 528 -15.81 58.17 1.20
CA GLY A 528 -15.12 58.72 0.02
C GLY A 528 -14.75 57.74 -1.11
N HIS A 529 -15.39 56.56 -1.16
CA HIS A 529 -15.07 55.54 -2.16
C HIS A 529 -16.26 54.96 -2.94
N HIS A 530 -17.44 55.58 -2.86
CA HIS A 530 -18.58 55.29 -3.74
C HIS A 530 -18.20 55.44 -5.22
N GLY A 531 -18.72 54.55 -6.08
CA GLY A 531 -18.47 54.59 -7.53
C GLY A 531 -17.05 54.25 -7.99
N LYS A 532 -16.13 53.89 -7.09
CA LYS A 532 -14.78 53.45 -7.44
C LYS A 532 -14.75 51.96 -7.78
N ALA A 533 -14.70 51.67 -9.09
CA ALA A 533 -14.53 50.31 -9.60
C ALA A 533 -13.12 49.72 -9.31
N SER A 534 -12.10 50.57 -9.20
CA SER A 534 -10.75 50.16 -8.78
C SER A 534 -10.68 49.82 -7.29
N ALA A 535 -9.60 49.14 -6.87
CA ALA A 535 -9.30 48.93 -5.47
C ALA A 535 -9.01 50.26 -4.75
N VAL A 536 -9.26 50.31 -3.44
CA VAL A 536 -9.08 51.51 -2.60
C VAL A 536 -8.43 51.10 -1.28
N GLY A 537 -7.44 51.89 -0.84
CA GLY A 537 -6.69 51.66 0.39
C GLY A 537 -5.65 50.54 0.26
N SER A 538 -5.00 50.23 1.37
CA SER A 538 -4.02 49.15 1.52
C SER A 538 -4.57 48.04 2.41
N ILE A 539 -3.98 46.84 2.38
CA ILE A 539 -4.44 45.71 3.22
C ILE A 539 -4.42 46.02 4.73
N GLY A 540 -3.50 46.88 5.19
CA GLY A 540 -3.49 47.36 6.57
C GLY A 540 -4.73 48.19 6.92
N ASP A 541 -5.27 48.93 5.96
CA ASP A 541 -6.52 49.67 6.14
C ASP A 541 -7.72 48.73 6.30
N ALA A 542 -7.72 47.54 5.71
CA ALA A 542 -8.81 46.56 5.90
C ALA A 542 -9.01 46.18 7.39
N LEU A 543 -7.93 46.21 8.17
CA LEU A 543 -7.89 45.73 9.56
C LEU A 543 -8.13 46.83 10.61
N THR A 544 -8.01 48.11 10.24
CA THR A 544 -8.13 49.23 11.18
C THR A 544 -9.58 49.66 11.43
N LEU A 545 -9.93 49.83 12.72
CA LEU A 545 -11.07 50.63 13.14
C LEU A 545 -10.95 52.04 12.52
N LYS A 546 -12.07 52.54 11.98
CA LYS A 546 -12.25 53.82 11.26
C LYS A 546 -10.93 54.58 10.94
N GLY A 547 -10.32 54.21 9.81
CA GLY A 547 -9.06 54.78 9.30
C GLY A 547 -9.25 55.27 7.86
N ASN A 548 -8.37 54.86 6.94
CA ASN A 548 -8.64 55.02 5.51
C ASN A 548 -9.77 54.05 5.06
N PRO A 549 -10.49 54.39 3.97
CA PRO A 549 -11.41 53.45 3.34
C PRO A 549 -10.65 52.28 2.73
N TRP A 550 -11.29 51.11 2.72
CA TRP A 550 -10.71 49.93 2.07
C TRP A 550 -11.74 49.18 1.25
N LYS A 551 -11.36 48.78 0.03
CA LYS A 551 -12.20 48.03 -0.89
C LYS A 551 -11.37 47.30 -1.95
N LEU A 552 -11.70 46.04 -2.23
CA LEU A 552 -11.21 45.31 -3.39
C LEU A 552 -11.78 45.89 -4.69
N SER A 553 -11.07 45.75 -5.81
CA SER A 553 -11.59 46.17 -7.11
C SER A 553 -12.82 45.35 -7.51
N ASP A 554 -13.65 45.92 -8.40
CA ASP A 554 -14.85 45.25 -8.90
C ASP A 554 -14.51 43.99 -9.70
N ALA A 555 -13.33 43.93 -10.31
CA ALA A 555 -12.82 42.72 -10.95
C ALA A 555 -12.52 41.63 -9.92
N GLN A 556 -11.83 41.97 -8.82
CA GLN A 556 -11.48 41.02 -7.75
C GLN A 556 -12.71 40.46 -7.04
N ILE A 557 -13.70 41.30 -6.70
CA ILE A 557 -14.94 40.85 -6.04
C ILE A 557 -15.76 39.94 -6.96
N LYS A 558 -15.87 40.28 -8.25
CA LYS A 558 -16.52 39.37 -9.23
C LYS A 558 -15.75 38.07 -9.43
N GLY A 559 -14.41 38.10 -9.39
CA GLY A 559 -13.59 36.89 -9.42
C GLY A 559 -13.86 35.97 -8.24
N ILE A 560 -13.97 36.51 -7.02
CA ILE A 560 -14.33 35.76 -5.80
C ILE A 560 -15.74 35.15 -5.90
N ILE A 561 -16.68 35.86 -6.52
CA ILE A 561 -18.06 35.39 -6.74
C ILE A 561 -18.13 34.29 -7.81
N GLY A 562 -17.36 34.42 -8.90
CA GLY A 562 -17.39 33.52 -10.05
C GLY A 562 -18.47 33.85 -11.09
N ASP A 563 -18.47 33.06 -12.18
CA ASP A 563 -19.23 33.36 -13.39
C ASP A 563 -20.76 33.11 -13.27
N ASP A 564 -21.22 32.32 -12.31
CA ASP A 564 -22.66 32.10 -12.08
C ASP A 564 -23.35 33.32 -11.44
N ASN A 565 -22.56 34.26 -10.90
CA ASN A 565 -23.01 35.44 -10.16
C ASN A 565 -23.93 35.10 -8.96
N ASN A 566 -23.83 33.89 -8.39
CA ASN A 566 -24.55 33.44 -7.20
C ASN A 566 -23.61 33.44 -5.99
N PHE A 567 -23.95 34.22 -4.96
CA PHE A 567 -23.07 34.39 -3.80
C PHE A 567 -23.85 34.71 -2.53
N ASP A 568 -23.19 34.45 -1.41
CA ASP A 568 -23.60 34.96 -0.11
C ASP A 568 -22.87 36.27 0.22
N VAL A 569 -23.50 37.11 1.02
CA VAL A 569 -22.87 38.33 1.56
C VAL A 569 -23.04 38.39 3.07
N MET A 570 -21.93 38.38 3.80
CA MET A 570 -21.92 38.65 5.24
C MET A 570 -21.70 40.15 5.49
N PHE A 571 -22.45 40.67 6.46
CA PHE A 571 -22.48 42.04 6.94
C PHE A 571 -22.09 42.03 8.40
N ASP A 572 -21.02 42.73 8.75
CA ASP A 572 -20.67 42.94 10.14
C ASP A 572 -20.15 44.35 10.38
N GLN A 573 -19.88 44.66 11.63
CA GLN A 573 -19.37 45.96 12.05
C GLN A 573 -18.15 45.79 12.94
N ALA A 574 -17.19 46.70 12.78
CA ALA A 574 -16.08 46.85 13.70
C ALA A 574 -16.38 48.07 14.59
N ASN A 575 -16.67 47.78 15.87
CA ASN A 575 -17.22 48.70 16.90
C ASN A 575 -18.74 48.96 16.79
N TYR A 576 -19.31 49.78 17.69
CA TYR A 576 -20.74 50.08 17.80
C TYR A 576 -21.01 51.55 18.11
N ASN A 577 -22.25 51.99 17.90
CA ASN A 577 -22.67 53.37 18.18
C ASN A 577 -23.34 53.42 19.56
N SER A 578 -22.68 54.03 20.55
CA SER A 578 -23.15 54.08 21.93
C SER A 578 -24.44 54.89 22.15
N GLN A 579 -24.88 55.66 21.15
CA GLN A 579 -26.18 56.33 21.15
C GLN A 579 -27.35 55.39 20.80
N TYR A 580 -27.06 54.26 20.15
CA TYR A 580 -28.07 53.38 19.57
C TYR A 580 -27.98 51.91 20.03
N SER A 581 -26.82 51.44 20.49
CA SER A 581 -26.64 50.12 21.12
C SER A 581 -25.64 50.21 22.27
N SER A 582 -25.73 49.27 23.21
CA SER A 582 -24.73 49.08 24.27
C SER A 582 -23.52 48.25 23.83
N GLY A 583 -23.50 47.70 22.62
CA GLY A 583 -22.39 46.88 22.13
C GLY A 583 -22.52 46.44 20.67
N ASN A 584 -21.62 45.54 20.27
CA ASN A 584 -21.61 44.90 18.96
C ASN A 584 -21.96 43.42 19.14
N TYR A 585 -23.23 43.07 18.93
CA TYR A 585 -23.75 41.74 19.31
C TYR A 585 -24.09 40.82 18.13
N GLU A 586 -24.13 41.32 16.89
CA GLU A 586 -24.55 40.54 15.73
C GLU A 586 -23.66 40.71 14.50
N TYR A 587 -23.72 39.71 13.62
CA TYR A 587 -23.48 39.87 12.19
C TYR A 587 -24.68 39.30 11.41
N ALA A 588 -24.83 39.68 10.15
CA ALA A 588 -25.90 39.20 9.29
C ALA A 588 -25.35 38.58 8.01
N VAL A 589 -26.12 37.69 7.38
CA VAL A 589 -25.78 37.05 6.13
C VAL A 589 -27.00 37.05 5.21
N ILE A 590 -26.82 37.58 4.00
CA ILE A 590 -27.70 37.34 2.86
C ILE A 590 -27.19 36.10 2.14
N TYR A 591 -28.05 35.10 1.98
CA TYR A 591 -27.77 33.88 1.23
C TYR A 591 -28.37 33.93 -0.16
N ASN A 592 -27.71 33.23 -1.09
CA ASN A 592 -28.26 32.92 -2.41
C ASN A 592 -28.70 34.20 -3.17
N TYR A 593 -27.86 35.24 -3.15
CA TYR A 593 -28.05 36.45 -3.95
C TYR A 593 -27.55 36.18 -5.38
N THR A 594 -28.37 36.40 -6.40
CA THR A 594 -27.97 36.19 -7.81
C THR A 594 -28.17 37.44 -8.66
N ALA A 595 -27.11 38.21 -8.83
CA ALA A 595 -27.00 39.27 -9.84
C ALA A 595 -25.54 39.70 -9.97
N THR A 596 -25.16 40.28 -11.13
CA THR A 596 -23.80 40.79 -11.32
C THR A 596 -23.49 41.91 -10.33
N TRP A 597 -22.55 41.64 -9.43
CA TRP A 597 -22.09 42.58 -8.44
C TRP A 597 -21.35 43.75 -9.10
N THR A 598 -21.64 44.97 -8.66
CA THR A 598 -20.97 46.21 -9.08
C THR A 598 -20.99 47.21 -7.93
N TRP A 599 -20.00 48.10 -7.87
CA TRP A 599 -20.01 49.19 -6.90
C TRP A 599 -20.79 50.42 -7.42
N ALA A 600 -22.08 50.21 -7.69
CA ALA A 600 -23.00 51.17 -8.31
C ALA A 600 -24.11 51.65 -7.36
N GLY A 601 -24.67 52.84 -7.62
CA GLY A 601 -25.73 53.50 -6.84
C GLY A 601 -27.15 52.91 -6.97
N ASN A 602 -27.26 51.78 -7.69
CA ASN A 602 -28.35 50.83 -7.62
C ASN A 602 -27.82 49.50 -8.20
N VAL A 603 -27.66 48.45 -7.38
CA VAL A 603 -27.27 47.12 -7.85
C VAL A 603 -28.52 46.33 -8.19
N LYS A 604 -28.52 45.65 -9.35
CA LYS A 604 -29.65 44.86 -9.85
C LYS A 604 -30.18 43.87 -8.80
N GLY A 605 -31.50 43.81 -8.65
CA GLY A 605 -32.20 42.88 -7.78
C GLY A 605 -31.84 41.41 -8.03
N SER A 606 -31.77 40.64 -6.95
CA SER A 606 -31.52 39.19 -7.01
C SER A 606 -32.57 38.47 -7.86
N SER A 607 -32.14 37.68 -8.83
CA SER A 607 -33.04 36.81 -9.62
C SER A 607 -33.52 35.59 -8.84
N THR A 608 -32.82 35.23 -7.76
CA THR A 608 -33.16 34.16 -6.82
C THR A 608 -33.77 34.73 -5.54
N THR A 609 -34.60 33.94 -4.87
CA THR A 609 -35.10 34.26 -3.53
C THR A 609 -33.94 34.26 -2.54
N THR A 610 -33.63 35.43 -1.99
CA THR A 610 -32.63 35.55 -0.91
C THR A 610 -33.25 35.14 0.43
N SER A 611 -32.45 34.45 1.24
CA SER A 611 -32.75 34.28 2.67
C SER A 611 -31.74 35.11 3.44
N VAL A 612 -32.17 35.74 4.52
CA VAL A 612 -31.33 36.59 5.36
C VAL A 612 -31.43 36.11 6.80
N LYS A 613 -30.29 35.94 7.44
CA LYS A 613 -30.19 35.57 8.85
C LYS A 613 -29.31 36.56 9.57
N SER A 614 -29.57 36.77 10.86
CA SER A 614 -28.56 37.35 11.75
C SER A 614 -28.18 36.38 12.85
N TYR A 615 -26.95 36.54 13.33
CA TYR A 615 -26.24 35.61 14.18
C TYR A 615 -25.64 36.35 15.36
N ARG A 616 -25.78 35.81 16.57
CA ARG A 616 -25.20 36.36 17.79
C ARG A 616 -23.69 36.10 17.79
N ILE A 617 -22.88 37.14 17.97
CA ILE A 617 -21.41 37.04 18.00
C ILE A 617 -20.93 36.18 19.18
N SER A 618 -21.70 36.13 20.27
CA SER A 618 -21.35 35.41 21.51
C SER A 618 -21.20 33.90 21.37
N ASP A 619 -22.01 33.27 20.52
CA ASP A 619 -22.18 31.81 20.44
C ASP A 619 -22.55 31.30 19.04
N GLY A 620 -22.60 32.18 18.02
CA GLY A 620 -22.91 31.81 16.64
C GLY A 620 -24.37 31.40 16.40
N ALA A 621 -25.26 31.54 17.38
CA ALA A 621 -26.65 31.15 17.25
C ALA A 621 -27.44 32.12 16.35
N VAL A 622 -28.35 31.60 15.53
CA VAL A 622 -29.30 32.41 14.74
C VAL A 622 -30.16 33.23 15.69
N ALA A 623 -30.11 34.56 15.55
CA ALA A 623 -30.92 35.53 16.29
C ALA A 623 -32.23 35.84 15.56
N TRP A 624 -32.19 35.87 14.22
CA TRP A 624 -33.35 36.09 13.35
C TRP A 624 -33.16 35.40 11.99
N SER A 625 -34.25 35.05 11.33
CA SER A 625 -34.24 34.58 9.94
C SER A 625 -35.47 35.04 9.16
N GLY A 626 -35.30 35.40 7.89
CA GLY A 626 -36.39 35.83 7.02
C GLY A 626 -35.93 36.05 5.58
N ASN A 627 -36.76 36.69 4.76
CA ASN A 627 -36.48 36.95 3.35
C ASN A 627 -36.71 38.43 3.03
N PHE A 628 -35.74 39.06 2.36
CA PHE A 628 -35.81 40.45 1.89
C PHE A 628 -35.89 40.54 0.36
N GLN A 629 -36.38 41.68 -0.14
CA GLN A 629 -35.94 42.15 -1.44
C GLN A 629 -34.55 42.79 -1.28
N CYS A 630 -33.58 42.26 -2.02
CA CYS A 630 -32.20 42.74 -2.05
C CYS A 630 -31.81 43.12 -3.48
N GLY A 631 -31.20 44.29 -3.63
CA GLY A 631 -30.99 44.95 -4.92
C GLY A 631 -32.28 45.60 -5.47
N ASP A 632 -32.13 46.42 -6.50
CA ASP A 632 -33.12 47.39 -6.99
C ASP A 632 -33.64 48.37 -5.90
N VAL A 633 -32.79 48.63 -4.90
CA VAL A 633 -33.03 49.56 -3.79
C VAL A 633 -32.00 50.68 -3.87
N GLY A 634 -32.45 51.94 -3.86
CA GLY A 634 -31.58 53.10 -4.02
C GLY A 634 -30.48 53.18 -2.96
N GLY A 635 -29.24 53.43 -3.41
CA GLY A 635 -28.04 53.42 -2.57
C GLY A 635 -26.91 52.63 -3.22
N TRP A 636 -25.69 52.72 -2.69
CA TRP A 636 -24.52 52.04 -3.28
C TRP A 636 -24.34 50.62 -2.76
N GLY A 637 -24.14 49.67 -3.67
CA GLY A 637 -23.97 48.25 -3.35
C GLY A 637 -25.29 47.50 -3.15
N ILE A 638 -25.22 46.36 -2.48
CA ILE A 638 -26.38 45.52 -2.18
C ILE A 638 -27.09 46.08 -0.95
N ASN A 639 -28.29 46.59 -1.19
CA ASN A 639 -29.18 47.13 -0.19
C ASN A 639 -30.43 46.25 -0.11
N CYS A 640 -30.98 46.04 1.08
CA CYS A 640 -32.12 45.17 1.34
C CYS A 640 -33.17 45.86 2.21
N TYR A 641 -34.42 45.67 1.84
CA TYR A 641 -35.59 46.29 2.45
C TYR A 641 -36.81 45.35 2.37
N ASN A 642 -37.89 45.73 3.05
CA ASN A 642 -39.19 45.06 3.06
C ASN A 642 -39.11 43.56 3.42
N VAL A 643 -39.28 43.22 4.71
CA VAL A 643 -39.49 41.82 5.11
C VAL A 643 -40.68 41.24 4.36
N THR A 644 -40.43 40.20 3.57
CA THR A 644 -41.49 39.45 2.88
C THR A 644 -42.03 38.31 3.74
N ALA A 645 -41.17 37.69 4.55
CA ALA A 645 -41.50 36.72 5.60
C ALA A 645 -40.34 36.63 6.61
N GLY A 646 -40.59 36.16 7.84
CA GLY A 646 -39.53 35.94 8.83
C GLY A 646 -40.01 35.39 10.18
N SER A 647 -39.05 35.01 11.03
CA SER A 647 -39.27 34.51 12.39
C SER A 647 -38.06 34.83 13.30
N ASN A 648 -38.33 35.04 14.60
CA ASN A 648 -37.30 35.21 15.63
C ASN A 648 -37.27 33.94 16.50
N PRO A 649 -36.23 33.09 16.40
CA PRO A 649 -36.17 31.82 17.13
C PRO A 649 -35.89 31.98 18.63
N GLN A 650 -35.13 33.00 19.05
CA GLN A 650 -34.95 33.49 20.44
C GLN A 650 -33.90 34.61 20.47
N GLY A 651 -34.26 35.78 21.01
CA GLY A 651 -33.35 36.93 21.14
C GLY A 651 -32.38 36.80 22.32
N GLY A 652 -31.09 37.07 22.09
CA GLY A 652 -30.07 37.27 23.13
C GLY A 652 -29.83 38.75 23.44
N ALA A 653 -28.75 39.07 24.16
CA ALA A 653 -28.34 40.46 24.40
C ALA A 653 -28.18 41.23 23.07
N GLY A 654 -28.74 42.43 23.00
CA GLY A 654 -28.91 43.20 21.75
C GLY A 654 -30.28 42.99 21.10
N CYS A 655 -30.74 41.75 20.97
CA CYS A 655 -31.98 41.41 20.26
C CYS A 655 -33.22 41.40 21.16
N SER A 656 -33.56 42.56 21.72
CA SER A 656 -34.69 42.75 22.62
C SER A 656 -36.01 43.14 21.93
N ILE A 657 -36.07 43.12 20.59
CA ILE A 657 -37.24 43.53 19.80
C ILE A 657 -38.01 42.29 19.33
N ASN A 658 -39.33 42.25 19.54
CA ASN A 658 -40.18 41.21 18.94
C ASN A 658 -40.38 41.50 17.45
N MET A 659 -39.49 40.93 16.64
CA MET A 659 -39.34 41.14 15.19
C MET A 659 -40.36 40.35 14.33
N GLY A 660 -41.39 39.77 14.94
CA GLY A 660 -42.26 38.76 14.32
C GLY A 660 -43.43 39.25 13.45
N THR A 661 -43.61 40.56 13.23
CA THR A 661 -44.75 41.08 12.43
C THR A 661 -44.34 42.15 11.42
N ALA A 662 -44.92 42.08 10.22
CA ALA A 662 -44.64 42.99 9.10
C ALA A 662 -45.04 44.46 9.36
N SER A 663 -45.78 44.75 10.44
CA SER A 663 -46.22 46.09 10.82
C SER A 663 -45.10 47.03 11.28
N ASN A 664 -43.87 46.54 11.48
CA ASN A 664 -42.74 47.33 11.99
C ASN A 664 -41.62 47.49 10.93
N GLY A 665 -42.02 47.74 9.68
CA GLY A 665 -41.16 47.65 8.49
C GLY A 665 -39.89 48.51 8.48
N GLY A 666 -39.80 49.56 9.31
CA GLY A 666 -38.63 50.43 9.42
C GLY A 666 -37.44 49.89 10.22
N TRP A 667 -37.54 48.67 10.79
CA TRP A 667 -36.52 48.09 11.67
C TRP A 667 -35.75 46.91 11.06
N HIS A 668 -36.00 46.61 9.79
CA HIS A 668 -35.49 45.42 9.11
C HIS A 668 -34.85 45.81 7.77
N HIS A 669 -33.67 46.41 7.85
CA HIS A 669 -32.95 46.94 6.71
C HIS A 669 -31.46 46.64 6.82
N VAL A 670 -30.86 46.33 5.66
CA VAL A 670 -29.43 46.17 5.54
C VAL A 670 -28.99 47.05 4.38
N TYR A 671 -28.21 48.09 4.68
CA TYR A 671 -27.74 49.04 3.68
C TYR A 671 -26.21 49.02 3.63
N MET A 672 -25.66 48.55 2.51
CA MET A 672 -24.25 48.73 2.16
C MET A 672 -23.90 50.21 2.23
N ALA A 673 -24.64 51.04 1.49
CA ALA A 673 -24.71 52.48 1.68
C ALA A 673 -26.02 53.04 1.11
N GLU A 674 -26.69 53.94 1.83
CA GLU A 674 -27.87 54.67 1.35
C GLU A 674 -27.49 55.85 0.42
N THR A 675 -28.51 56.56 -0.06
CA THR A 675 -28.41 57.74 -0.95
C THR A 675 -27.60 58.91 -0.36
N ASN A 676 -27.50 59.00 0.97
CA ASN A 676 -26.72 60.00 1.70
C ASN A 676 -25.31 59.49 2.11
N THR A 677 -24.90 58.31 1.65
CA THR A 677 -23.65 57.59 1.99
C THR A 677 -23.57 57.00 3.40
N ASP A 678 -24.65 57.00 4.17
CA ASP A 678 -24.69 56.28 5.44
C ASP A 678 -24.79 54.78 5.23
N THR A 679 -24.21 54.02 6.16
CA THR A 679 -24.22 52.55 6.15
C THR A 679 -24.99 52.06 7.36
N TYR A 680 -25.83 51.04 7.19
CA TYR A 680 -26.76 50.62 8.23
C TYR A 680 -26.93 49.11 8.37
N LEU A 681 -27.10 48.68 9.62
CA LEU A 681 -27.49 47.32 9.99
C LEU A 681 -28.61 47.40 11.01
N TYR A 682 -29.85 47.14 10.56
CA TYR A 682 -31.06 47.09 11.40
C TYR A 682 -31.63 45.67 11.33
N LEU A 683 -31.19 44.79 12.24
CA LEU A 683 -31.77 43.46 12.44
C LEU A 683 -31.98 43.18 13.93
N CYS A 684 -31.06 42.46 14.59
CA CYS A 684 -31.15 42.09 15.99
C CYS A 684 -30.20 42.92 16.90
N ASN A 685 -29.33 43.79 16.37
CA ASN A 685 -28.41 44.66 17.14
C ASN A 685 -28.96 46.10 17.33
N GLY A 686 -30.24 46.31 17.02
CA GLY A 686 -30.86 47.64 17.04
C GLY A 686 -30.35 48.54 15.90
N PRO A 687 -30.58 49.87 15.99
CA PRO A 687 -30.35 50.79 14.88
C PRO A 687 -28.88 51.20 14.74
N GLN A 688 -28.06 50.41 14.04
CA GLN A 688 -26.63 50.74 13.85
C GLN A 688 -26.42 51.64 12.63
N HIS A 689 -25.91 52.85 12.89
CA HIS A 689 -25.68 53.93 11.92
C HIS A 689 -24.26 54.47 12.04
N SER A 690 -23.56 54.56 10.91
CA SER A 690 -22.12 54.81 10.86
C SER A 690 -21.67 56.28 10.84
N SER A 691 -22.60 57.22 10.98
CA SER A 691 -22.34 58.67 10.91
C SER A 691 -21.36 59.23 11.94
N SER A 692 -21.25 58.67 13.15
CA SER A 692 -20.77 59.46 14.30
C SER A 692 -19.90 58.78 15.39
N TYR A 693 -19.68 57.46 15.41
CA TYR A 693 -19.03 56.79 16.58
C TYR A 693 -17.94 55.76 16.23
N ASN A 694 -16.75 56.22 15.80
CA ASN A 694 -15.52 55.44 15.59
C ASN A 694 -15.71 53.96 15.15
N MET A 695 -16.55 53.75 14.14
CA MET A 695 -16.96 52.43 13.64
C MET A 695 -16.84 52.35 12.12
N ASN A 696 -16.93 51.13 11.59
CA ASN A 696 -17.20 50.87 10.19
C ASN A 696 -18.01 49.58 10.03
N HIS A 697 -18.76 49.48 8.93
CA HIS A 697 -19.36 48.24 8.47
C HIS A 697 -18.45 47.58 7.46
N ARG A 698 -18.44 46.24 7.44
CA ARG A 698 -17.57 45.42 6.60
C ARG A 698 -18.41 44.35 5.93
N TYR A 699 -18.06 44.08 4.68
CA TYR A 699 -18.90 43.34 3.76
C TYR A 699 -18.04 42.27 3.11
N TRP A 700 -18.49 41.04 3.24
CA TRP A 700 -17.72 39.85 2.91
C TRP A 700 -18.49 38.99 1.92
N PHE A 701 -17.78 38.38 0.97
CA PHE A 701 -18.33 37.66 -0.17
C PHE A 701 -17.86 36.20 -0.13
N ARG A 702 -18.75 35.28 -0.51
CA ARG A 702 -18.51 33.83 -0.51
C ARG A 702 -19.39 33.12 -1.53
#